data_AF-A0A7W8DSK4-F1
#
_entry.id   AF-A0A7W8DSK4-F1
#
_cell.length_a   1.000
_cell.length_b   1.000
_cell.length_c   1.000
_cell.angle_alpha   90.00
_cell.angle_beta   90.00
_cell.angle_gamma   90.00
#
_symmetry.space_group_name_H-M   'P 1'
#
loop_
_entity.id
_entity.type
_entity.pdbx_description
1 polymer ?
#
loop_
_entity_poly.entity_id
_entity_poly.type
_entity_poly.pdbx_seq_one_letter_code
_entity_poly.pdbx_strand_id
1 'polypeptide(L)'
;MNALRCLIALLFALPLLGHGAFPALYMKPVCLQQIHSPTNITSAKDGTGRLFICDQPGKIHVFQRGMLLPTPFLDLSNSGLDRVFVGADLTVYSERGLLGMTFHPDFNEPLAPGYRRFYVNYTALPSTPTDNPSTPQDCVTVISEFRVSANDPNVADPSSERILLTYGQPQFNHNGGQIEFGPDGLLYIGSGDGGSANDNNAGHTGGSSVNPRPNGILGNGQDRRVLLGKILRIDPLGTNGPGGQYGIPADNPFVGMQQDFTNDALDGPMRGEIYAYGLRNPWRFCFDSRAGGTNRMYCGDVGQGKVEEVNLITKGGNYGWRYKEGSFVFDGLMSTNGIAPASPTDPIAQYKHPGSDPSIILPELGLSVTGGYVYRGSAIPGMAGKYIFGDYGATSGSANGRLMGLEDTAAGSGTFTLVEALPITTGNPFDLHVLCLGEDEAGEIYVGTKITAGVTQLSEGLPAGGIYKLVFVPPAGTMTLSDAAAIKDTTIYSESDFSNGSGSHFFAGSASTSGIRRAFLSFALNSNTLPSGAYVTGASLQLYVNQQAQSAVAGDFTLHKATASWGEGTSNSDFQSPGPGFGIAAAVGDATWQLRQVNTVGTPPLGTAWSVPGGDFIPTSSAAVNISSTGSVTFSNAQLAVDVQSWINNPSSNLGWCLRGPENDLLVARRFTSRNSTNASQRPRLILQYAFTIPPTHFESWLATHFPDKPIGFFLDEAADLDNDGISNRHEYAYGLSPVVADENSGFTVSTLPGSGSNTLHRLTFRRDSAATDLTYQLQTSADLINWTTIATSIAGTSALGSNGGSVLSDVVQTGTIRLVTVQESLAPVMKTRRFVRLHVQRSF
;
A
#
# COMPACT_ATOMS: atom_id res chain seq x y z
N MET A 1 -16.96 10.00 47.25
CA MET A 1 -15.75 9.30 46.76
C MET A 1 -15.97 7.87 46.25
N ASN A 2 -17.21 7.35 46.16
CA ASN A 2 -17.47 5.98 45.66
C ASN A 2 -18.49 5.93 44.49
N ALA A 3 -18.53 6.95 43.62
CA ALA A 3 -19.43 6.99 42.45
C ALA A 3 -18.73 7.30 41.12
N LEU A 4 -17.40 7.46 41.11
CA LEU A 4 -16.61 7.84 39.92
C LEU A 4 -15.79 6.70 39.31
N ARG A 5 -16.05 5.43 39.69
CA ARG A 5 -15.29 4.26 39.20
C ARG A 5 -16.07 3.36 38.23
N CYS A 6 -17.36 3.63 37.98
CA CYS A 6 -18.16 2.81 37.06
C CYS A 6 -18.38 3.44 35.67
N LEU A 7 -17.90 4.67 35.40
CA LEU A 7 -18.09 5.35 34.12
C LEU A 7 -16.88 5.34 33.17
N ILE A 8 -15.73 4.78 33.59
CA ILE A 8 -14.50 4.71 32.77
C ILE A 8 -14.32 3.31 32.14
N ALA A 9 -15.10 2.31 32.55
CA ALA A 9 -15.00 0.94 32.01
C ALA A 9 -15.78 0.71 30.70
N LEU A 10 -16.51 1.70 30.17
CA LEU A 10 -17.29 1.57 28.93
C LEU A 10 -16.68 2.25 27.69
N LEU A 11 -15.50 2.85 27.79
CA LEU A 11 -14.82 3.54 26.66
C LEU A 11 -13.58 2.79 26.11
N PHE A 12 -13.27 1.60 26.64
CA PHE A 12 -12.28 0.68 26.05
C PHE A 12 -12.84 -0.74 25.97
N ALA A 13 -14.07 -0.89 25.49
CA ALA A 13 -14.38 -2.09 24.74
C ALA A 13 -13.59 -1.98 23.43
N LEU A 14 -12.32 -2.41 23.45
CA LEU A 14 -11.68 -2.92 22.25
C LEU A 14 -12.74 -3.80 21.57
N PRO A 15 -13.12 -3.53 20.31
CA PRO A 15 -13.94 -4.50 19.63
C PRO A 15 -13.17 -5.80 19.75
N LEU A 16 -13.81 -6.85 20.28
CA LEU A 16 -13.42 -8.19 19.87
C LEU A 16 -13.50 -8.13 18.35
N LEU A 17 -12.35 -7.96 17.69
CA LEU A 17 -12.22 -7.98 16.25
C LEU A 17 -12.65 -9.38 15.85
N GLY A 18 -13.94 -9.53 15.57
CA GLY A 18 -14.44 -10.72 14.91
C GLY A 18 -13.70 -10.87 13.59
N HIS A 19 -13.37 -12.11 13.23
CA HIS A 19 -12.78 -12.49 11.95
C HIS A 19 -13.59 -11.84 10.81
N GLY A 20 -13.05 -10.75 10.26
CA GLY A 20 -13.61 -10.05 9.10
C GLY A 20 -12.89 -10.50 7.84
N ALA A 21 -13.55 -10.40 6.69
CA ALA A 21 -12.88 -10.65 5.41
C ALA A 21 -11.62 -9.78 5.28
N PHE A 22 -10.59 -10.29 4.59
CA PHE A 22 -9.41 -9.50 4.28
C PHE A 22 -9.82 -8.22 3.53
N PRO A 23 -9.38 -7.03 3.98
CA PRO A 23 -9.71 -5.77 3.31
C PRO A 23 -9.05 -5.69 1.94
N ALA A 24 -9.61 -4.89 1.03
CA ALA A 24 -8.97 -4.58 -0.24
C ALA A 24 -7.64 -3.84 -0.01
N LEU A 25 -6.59 -4.31 -0.67
CA LEU A 25 -5.23 -3.80 -0.55
C LEU A 25 -4.73 -3.29 -1.91
N TYR A 26 -3.71 -2.45 -1.85
CA TYR A 26 -2.94 -2.03 -3.01
C TYR A 26 -1.45 -2.20 -2.72
N MET A 27 -0.71 -2.66 -3.72
CA MET A 27 0.75 -2.72 -3.68
C MET A 27 1.28 -1.36 -4.16
N LYS A 28 1.53 -0.44 -3.21
CA LYS A 28 2.09 0.88 -3.54
C LYS A 28 3.58 0.74 -3.87
N PRO A 29 4.04 1.05 -5.09
CA PRO A 29 5.47 1.02 -5.40
C PRO A 29 6.20 2.06 -4.55
N VAL A 30 7.31 1.65 -3.93
CA VAL A 30 8.15 2.55 -3.11
C VAL A 30 9.60 2.58 -3.57
N CYS A 31 10.07 1.53 -4.25
CA CYS A 31 11.38 1.50 -4.89
C CYS A 31 11.30 0.59 -6.12
N LEU A 32 11.52 1.12 -7.32
CA LEU A 32 11.52 0.33 -8.56
C LEU A 32 12.85 0.50 -9.29
N GLN A 33 13.27 -0.50 -10.07
CA GLN A 33 14.36 -0.38 -11.04
C GLN A 33 15.72 0.04 -10.46
N GLN A 34 15.95 -0.20 -9.16
CA GLN A 34 17.17 0.20 -8.45
C GLN A 34 17.85 -0.96 -7.70
N ILE A 35 17.14 -2.08 -7.54
CA ILE A 35 17.60 -3.29 -6.82
C ILE A 35 17.44 -4.48 -7.75
N HIS A 36 18.34 -5.47 -7.71
CA HIS A 36 18.28 -6.61 -8.64
C HIS A 36 17.29 -7.71 -8.21
N SER A 37 17.41 -8.20 -6.98
CA SER A 37 16.70 -9.35 -6.43
C SER A 37 16.57 -9.23 -4.89
N PRO A 38 15.55 -8.52 -4.37
CA PRO A 38 15.38 -8.35 -2.93
C PRO A 38 15.03 -9.68 -2.23
N THR A 39 15.91 -10.17 -1.35
CA THR A 39 15.74 -11.43 -0.62
C THR A 39 15.24 -11.24 0.80
N ASN A 40 15.52 -10.11 1.44
CA ASN A 40 15.05 -9.82 2.80
C ASN A 40 14.79 -8.33 2.97
N ILE A 41 13.76 -8.00 3.75
CA ILE A 41 13.43 -6.62 4.15
C ILE A 41 13.24 -6.64 5.66
N THR A 42 13.98 -5.80 6.39
CA THR A 42 13.87 -5.71 7.85
C THR A 42 14.10 -4.29 8.34
N SER A 43 13.92 -4.05 9.64
CA SER A 43 14.23 -2.77 10.30
C SER A 43 15.15 -3.00 11.49
N ALA A 44 15.87 -1.94 11.88
CA ALA A 44 16.74 -1.96 13.05
C ALA A 44 15.99 -1.81 14.38
N LYS A 45 14.70 -1.45 14.34
CA LYS A 45 13.85 -1.18 15.52
C LYS A 45 14.48 -0.14 16.45
N ASP A 46 15.14 0.86 15.87
CA ASP A 46 15.85 1.95 16.55
C ASP A 46 15.08 3.28 16.52
N GLY A 47 13.88 3.30 15.93
CA GLY A 47 13.00 4.46 15.85
C GLY A 47 13.29 5.39 14.67
N THR A 48 14.19 4.98 13.77
CA THR A 48 14.60 5.80 12.61
C THR A 48 13.71 5.59 11.38
N GLY A 49 12.84 4.58 11.39
CA GLY A 49 12.01 4.20 10.25
C GLY A 49 12.78 3.68 9.04
N ARG A 50 14.05 3.27 9.21
CA ARG A 50 14.88 2.72 8.13
C ARG A 50 14.51 1.27 7.84
N LEU A 51 14.41 0.97 6.56
CA LEU A 51 14.37 -0.40 6.06
C LEU A 51 15.75 -0.78 5.53
N PHE A 52 16.16 -2.00 5.82
CA PHE A 52 17.38 -2.62 5.31
C PHE A 52 16.97 -3.76 4.38
N ILE A 53 17.46 -3.71 3.15
CA ILE A 53 17.03 -4.60 2.08
C ILE A 53 18.25 -5.40 1.59
N CYS A 54 18.23 -6.71 1.79
CA CYS A 54 19.21 -7.59 1.16
C CYS A 54 18.89 -7.70 -0.34
N ASP A 55 19.88 -7.40 -1.17
CA ASP A 55 19.90 -7.70 -2.59
C ASP A 55 20.77 -8.93 -2.83
N GLN A 56 20.20 -9.96 -3.47
CA GLN A 56 20.82 -11.28 -3.65
C GLN A 56 22.28 -11.26 -4.14
N PRO A 57 22.71 -10.34 -5.05
CA PRO A 57 24.10 -10.22 -5.49
C PRO A 57 25.12 -9.88 -4.38
N GLY A 58 24.66 -9.45 -3.20
CA GLY A 58 25.52 -9.24 -2.02
C GLY A 58 25.49 -7.85 -1.41
N LYS A 59 24.52 -7.00 -1.76
CA LYS A 59 24.42 -5.64 -1.19
C LYS A 59 23.27 -5.56 -0.18
N ILE A 60 23.48 -4.85 0.91
CA ILE A 60 22.41 -4.43 1.80
C ILE A 60 22.15 -2.95 1.53
N HIS A 61 20.95 -2.60 1.09
CA HIS A 61 20.56 -1.22 0.85
C HIS A 61 19.81 -0.63 2.05
N VAL A 62 19.93 0.68 2.25
CA VAL A 62 19.07 1.42 3.18
C VAL A 62 17.99 2.11 2.39
N PHE A 63 16.73 1.85 2.74
CA PHE A 63 15.59 2.61 2.27
C PHE A 63 15.03 3.43 3.42
N GLN A 64 14.95 4.74 3.23
CA GLN A 64 14.50 5.67 4.26
C GLN A 64 13.70 6.78 3.61
N ARG A 65 12.60 7.21 4.26
CA ARG A 65 11.80 8.37 3.82
C ARG A 65 11.29 8.26 2.38
N GLY A 66 10.92 7.04 1.97
CA GLY A 66 10.42 6.80 0.62
C GLY A 66 11.51 6.73 -0.45
N MET A 67 12.79 6.69 -0.08
CA MET A 67 13.92 6.75 -1.01
C MET A 67 15.01 5.73 -0.67
N LEU A 68 15.68 5.20 -1.69
CA LEU A 68 16.80 4.27 -1.57
C LEU A 68 18.13 5.03 -1.51
N LEU A 69 18.85 4.97 -0.39
CA LEU A 69 20.12 5.68 -0.24
C LEU A 69 21.16 5.19 -1.27
N PRO A 70 22.00 6.09 -1.81
CA PRO A 70 22.96 5.76 -2.86
C PRO A 70 24.11 4.87 -2.36
N THR A 71 24.49 5.01 -1.09
CA THR A 71 25.52 4.17 -0.47
C THR A 71 24.85 2.96 0.18
N PRO A 72 25.24 1.72 -0.16
CA PRO A 72 24.73 0.54 0.52
C PRO A 72 25.21 0.52 1.97
N PHE A 73 24.40 -0.06 2.85
CA PHE A 73 24.75 -0.32 4.23
C PHE A 73 25.98 -1.25 4.34
N LEU A 74 26.03 -2.28 3.50
CA LEU A 74 27.15 -3.23 3.42
C LEU A 74 27.23 -3.80 2.00
N ASP A 75 28.44 -3.98 1.48
CA ASP A 75 28.70 -4.62 0.17
C ASP A 75 29.56 -5.88 0.35
N LEU A 76 28.91 -7.04 0.33
CA LEU A 76 29.52 -8.37 0.37
C LEU A 76 29.78 -8.97 -1.01
N SER A 77 29.41 -8.26 -2.08
CA SER A 77 29.65 -8.69 -3.46
C SER A 77 31.13 -8.61 -3.83
N ASN A 78 31.47 -9.06 -5.03
CA ASN A 78 32.84 -9.00 -5.56
C ASN A 78 33.39 -7.57 -5.72
N SER A 79 32.55 -6.53 -5.74
CA SER A 79 32.99 -5.13 -5.74
C SER A 79 33.32 -4.60 -4.33
N GLY A 80 32.93 -5.32 -3.29
CA GLY A 80 33.13 -4.99 -1.89
C GLY A 80 34.04 -6.00 -1.19
N LEU A 81 33.48 -6.81 -0.29
CA LEU A 81 34.24 -7.78 0.51
C LEU A 81 34.50 -9.13 -0.17
N ASP A 82 33.94 -9.39 -1.35
CA ASP A 82 34.10 -10.66 -2.08
C ASP A 82 33.78 -11.88 -1.21
N ARG A 83 32.58 -11.89 -0.62
CA ARG A 83 32.09 -12.94 0.28
C ARG A 83 30.99 -13.79 -0.35
N VAL A 84 30.11 -13.14 -1.11
CA VAL A 84 28.89 -13.75 -1.65
C VAL A 84 29.18 -14.47 -2.95
N PHE A 85 28.82 -15.74 -3.00
CA PHE A 85 28.81 -16.56 -4.20
C PHE A 85 27.36 -16.82 -4.63
N VAL A 86 27.04 -16.50 -5.88
CA VAL A 86 25.70 -16.63 -6.47
C VAL A 86 25.66 -17.70 -7.59
N GLY A 87 26.82 -18.24 -7.97
CA GLY A 87 27.01 -19.05 -9.17
C GLY A 87 27.85 -18.34 -10.24
N ALA A 88 28.22 -19.07 -11.30
CA ALA A 88 29.08 -18.56 -12.36
C ALA A 88 28.36 -17.63 -13.35
N ASP A 89 27.06 -17.85 -13.56
CA ASP A 89 26.21 -17.02 -14.42
C ASP A 89 25.13 -16.37 -13.54
N LEU A 90 25.18 -15.04 -13.41
CA LEU A 90 24.24 -14.27 -12.60
C LEU A 90 22.94 -13.94 -13.36
N THR A 91 22.89 -14.22 -14.67
CA THR A 91 21.71 -13.95 -15.51
C THR A 91 20.69 -15.08 -15.50
N VAL A 92 20.95 -16.15 -14.75
CA VAL A 92 20.06 -17.30 -14.58
C VAL A 92 19.56 -17.41 -13.13
N TYR A 93 18.57 -18.27 -12.93
CA TYR A 93 18.02 -18.58 -11.62
C TYR A 93 19.09 -19.16 -10.69
N SER A 94 19.07 -18.74 -9.42
CA SER A 94 19.91 -19.27 -8.35
C SER A 94 19.25 -18.97 -7.00
N GLU A 95 19.41 -19.85 -6.03
CA GLU A 95 19.02 -19.60 -4.62
C GLU A 95 20.21 -19.22 -3.74
N ARG A 96 21.42 -19.27 -4.30
CA ARG A 96 22.64 -18.78 -3.69
C ARG A 96 22.66 -17.26 -3.69
N GLY A 97 23.31 -16.66 -2.71
CA GLY A 97 23.54 -15.21 -2.62
C GLY A 97 23.55 -14.72 -1.18
N LEU A 98 23.27 -13.43 -1.02
CA LEU A 98 22.89 -12.84 0.26
C LEU A 98 21.40 -13.05 0.50
N LEU A 99 21.04 -13.79 1.55
CA LEU A 99 19.70 -14.35 1.71
C LEU A 99 18.92 -13.76 2.89
N GLY A 100 19.57 -13.45 4.01
CA GLY A 100 18.86 -12.95 5.18
C GLY A 100 19.70 -12.03 6.04
N MET A 101 19.03 -11.16 6.77
CA MET A 101 19.65 -10.35 7.81
C MET A 101 18.72 -10.11 8.98
N THR A 102 19.28 -9.84 10.15
CA THR A 102 18.53 -9.41 11.33
C THR A 102 19.41 -8.59 12.26
N PHE A 103 18.82 -7.61 12.95
CA PHE A 103 19.50 -6.84 14.00
C PHE A 103 19.37 -7.56 15.35
N HIS A 104 20.37 -7.42 16.22
CA HIS A 104 20.27 -7.92 17.58
C HIS A 104 19.09 -7.24 18.32
N PRO A 105 18.34 -7.93 19.20
CA PRO A 105 17.25 -7.30 19.96
C PRO A 105 17.71 -6.07 20.77
N ASP A 106 18.89 -6.16 21.37
CA ASP A 106 19.56 -5.07 22.07
C ASP A 106 20.34 -4.08 21.16
N PHE A 107 20.09 -4.06 19.85
CA PHE A 107 20.86 -3.26 18.89
C PHE A 107 20.98 -1.78 19.28
N ASN A 108 19.91 -1.22 19.85
CA ASN A 108 19.82 0.19 20.22
C ASN A 108 20.11 0.46 21.72
N GLU A 109 20.61 -0.53 22.46
CA GLU A 109 20.87 -0.42 23.91
C GLU A 109 22.38 -0.25 24.18
N PRO A 110 22.89 0.98 24.44
CA PRO A 110 24.34 1.27 24.40
C PRO A 110 25.22 0.47 25.37
N LEU A 111 24.63 -0.06 26.44
CA LEU A 111 25.32 -0.84 27.46
C LEU A 111 25.16 -2.35 27.28
N ALA A 112 24.30 -2.80 26.36
CA ALA A 112 24.03 -4.20 26.14
C ALA A 112 25.11 -4.84 25.25
N PRO A 113 25.41 -6.15 25.43
CA PRO A 113 26.40 -6.85 24.62
C PRO A 113 26.08 -6.82 23.11
N GLY A 114 24.79 -6.78 22.76
CA GLY A 114 24.27 -6.74 21.40
C GLY A 114 24.27 -5.36 20.74
N TYR A 115 24.71 -4.31 21.44
CA TYR A 115 24.72 -2.95 20.91
C TYR A 115 25.41 -2.87 19.54
N ARG A 116 24.73 -2.26 18.58
CA ARG A 116 25.16 -2.08 17.18
C ARG A 116 25.42 -3.37 16.39
N ARG A 117 25.04 -4.55 16.90
CA ARG A 117 25.26 -5.82 16.19
C ARG A 117 24.11 -6.16 15.26
N PHE A 118 24.46 -6.73 14.12
CA PHE A 118 23.52 -7.36 13.19
C PHE A 118 24.16 -8.60 12.59
N TYR A 119 23.33 -9.46 12.01
CA TYR A 119 23.71 -10.77 11.51
C TYR A 119 23.23 -10.93 10.08
N VAL A 120 23.98 -11.69 9.29
CA VAL A 120 23.68 -11.98 7.88
C VAL A 120 23.81 -13.47 7.59
N ASN A 121 22.99 -13.96 6.66
CA ASN A 121 23.07 -15.29 6.08
C ASN A 121 23.38 -15.16 4.58
N TYR A 122 24.52 -15.71 4.15
CA TYR A 122 24.92 -15.73 2.75
C TYR A 122 25.57 -17.06 2.36
N THR A 123 25.61 -17.36 1.06
CA THR A 123 26.38 -18.48 0.52
C THR A 123 27.74 -18.01 0.02
N ALA A 124 28.80 -18.70 0.42
CA ALA A 124 30.18 -18.49 -0.02
C ALA A 124 30.62 -19.61 -0.97
N LEU A 125 31.81 -19.45 -1.55
CA LEU A 125 32.43 -20.44 -2.43
C LEU A 125 32.55 -21.81 -1.73
N PRO A 126 32.49 -22.92 -2.49
CA PRO A 126 32.64 -24.27 -1.92
C PRO A 126 34.00 -24.52 -1.27
N SER A 127 35.02 -23.72 -1.59
CA SER A 127 36.34 -23.77 -0.94
C SER A 127 36.41 -23.09 0.43
N THR A 128 35.33 -22.41 0.87
CA THR A 128 35.29 -21.74 2.17
C THR A 128 35.41 -22.78 3.31
N PRO A 129 36.29 -22.57 4.30
CA PRO A 129 36.43 -23.48 5.43
C PRO A 129 35.12 -23.66 6.21
N THR A 130 34.78 -24.91 6.54
CA THR A 130 33.66 -25.23 7.40
C THR A 130 33.92 -26.47 8.24
N ASP A 131 33.53 -26.42 9.51
CA ASP A 131 33.56 -27.57 10.43
C ASP A 131 32.37 -28.52 10.19
N ASN A 132 31.46 -28.16 9.28
CA ASN A 132 30.24 -28.90 8.94
C ASN A 132 30.16 -29.14 7.43
N PRO A 133 31.15 -29.82 6.82
CA PRO A 133 31.19 -30.01 5.38
C PRO A 133 30.08 -30.96 4.91
N SER A 134 29.65 -30.79 3.66
CA SER A 134 28.84 -31.75 2.90
C SER A 134 29.70 -32.39 1.81
N THR A 135 29.28 -33.52 1.24
CA THR A 135 29.97 -34.11 0.08
C THR A 135 28.96 -34.65 -0.94
N PRO A 136 28.86 -34.06 -2.15
CA PRO A 136 29.63 -32.94 -2.67
C PRO A 136 29.32 -31.62 -1.93
N GLN A 137 30.08 -30.58 -2.26
CA GLN A 137 29.92 -29.23 -1.73
C GLN A 137 29.87 -28.25 -2.90
N ASP A 138 28.69 -27.69 -3.15
CA ASP A 138 28.46 -26.68 -4.20
C ASP A 138 28.72 -25.27 -3.66
N CYS A 139 28.33 -25.00 -2.41
CA CYS A 139 28.60 -23.76 -1.70
C CYS A 139 28.64 -23.99 -0.19
N VAL A 140 28.93 -22.93 0.57
CA VAL A 140 28.92 -22.93 2.04
C VAL A 140 27.96 -21.87 2.53
N THR A 141 26.94 -22.24 3.30
CA THR A 141 26.15 -21.24 4.03
C THR A 141 26.99 -20.68 5.18
N VAL A 142 27.02 -19.36 5.32
CA VAL A 142 27.76 -18.61 6.33
C VAL A 142 26.80 -17.71 7.11
N ILE A 143 26.79 -17.87 8.43
CA ILE A 143 26.13 -16.97 9.37
C ILE A 143 27.21 -16.09 9.98
N SER A 144 27.20 -14.79 9.64
CA SER A 144 28.18 -13.81 10.13
C SER A 144 27.52 -12.73 10.98
N GLU A 145 28.23 -12.29 12.01
CA GLU A 145 27.96 -11.08 12.78
C GLU A 145 28.77 -9.90 12.22
N PHE A 146 28.18 -8.72 12.21
CA PHE A 146 28.82 -7.44 11.91
C PHE A 146 28.36 -6.38 12.91
N ARG A 147 29.04 -5.22 12.90
CA ARG A 147 28.65 -4.02 13.63
C ARG A 147 28.32 -2.87 12.69
N VAL A 148 27.30 -2.07 13.04
CA VAL A 148 27.08 -0.76 12.42
C VAL A 148 28.26 0.15 12.72
N SER A 149 28.65 1.04 11.80
CA SER A 149 29.73 2.02 11.98
C SER A 149 29.48 2.94 13.17
N ALA A 150 30.56 3.43 13.80
CA ALA A 150 30.46 4.33 14.95
C ALA A 150 30.13 5.76 14.55
N ASN A 151 30.43 6.10 13.30
CA ASN A 151 30.41 7.47 12.80
C ASN A 151 29.23 7.70 11.85
N ASP A 152 28.67 6.63 11.27
CA ASP A 152 27.55 6.70 10.36
C ASP A 152 26.58 5.53 10.59
N PRO A 153 25.37 5.77 11.09
CA PRO A 153 24.41 4.70 11.33
C PRO A 153 23.91 4.03 10.03
N ASN A 154 24.09 4.65 8.86
CA ASN A 154 23.66 4.13 7.56
C ASN A 154 24.71 3.21 6.90
N VAL A 155 25.83 2.94 7.57
CA VAL A 155 26.91 2.11 7.03
C VAL A 155 27.39 1.11 8.08
N ALA A 156 27.69 -0.12 7.68
CA ALA A 156 28.31 -1.15 8.51
C ALA A 156 29.83 -1.00 8.55
N ASP A 157 30.47 -1.46 9.63
CA ASP A 157 31.93 -1.61 9.70
C ASP A 157 32.33 -2.95 9.05
N PRO A 158 32.91 -2.95 7.83
CA PRO A 158 33.28 -4.18 7.15
C PRO A 158 34.37 -4.97 7.86
N SER A 159 35.19 -4.33 8.70
CA SER A 159 36.28 -4.99 9.44
C SER A 159 35.79 -5.76 10.67
N SER A 160 34.52 -5.59 11.03
CA SER A 160 33.92 -6.19 12.21
C SER A 160 33.37 -7.60 12.01
N GLU A 161 33.52 -8.19 10.82
CA GLU A 161 32.98 -9.52 10.51
C GLU A 161 33.46 -10.58 11.50
N ARG A 162 32.52 -11.31 12.10
CA ARG A 162 32.77 -12.50 12.90
C ARG A 162 31.87 -13.63 12.41
N ILE A 163 32.48 -14.64 11.78
CA ILE A 163 31.78 -15.85 11.33
C ILE A 163 31.38 -16.66 12.55
N LEU A 164 30.07 -16.94 12.69
CA LEU A 164 29.51 -17.71 13.80
C LEU A 164 29.40 -19.19 13.42
N LEU A 165 28.68 -19.48 12.35
CA LEU A 165 28.33 -20.83 11.93
C LEU A 165 28.50 -20.95 10.42
N THR A 166 29.12 -22.03 9.98
CA THR A 166 29.18 -22.41 8.56
C THR A 166 28.72 -23.85 8.38
N TYR A 167 28.09 -24.15 7.25
CA TYR A 167 27.78 -25.51 6.84
C TYR A 167 27.74 -25.67 5.33
N GLY A 168 28.20 -26.82 4.84
CA GLY A 168 28.23 -27.15 3.42
C GLY A 168 26.83 -27.38 2.85
N GLN A 169 26.63 -26.86 1.65
CA GLN A 169 25.45 -27.10 0.81
C GLN A 169 25.87 -28.00 -0.35
N PRO A 170 25.24 -29.17 -0.53
CA PRO A 170 25.64 -30.09 -1.58
C PRO A 170 25.18 -29.66 -2.98
N GLN A 171 24.19 -28.77 -3.08
CA GLN A 171 23.64 -28.28 -4.35
C GLN A 171 23.42 -26.76 -4.32
N PHE A 172 23.10 -26.20 -5.49
CA PHE A 172 22.90 -24.76 -5.69
C PHE A 172 21.54 -24.22 -5.24
N ASN A 173 20.66 -25.10 -4.78
CA ASN A 173 19.29 -24.79 -4.39
C ASN A 173 18.95 -25.41 -3.02
N HIS A 174 17.81 -24.99 -2.46
CA HIS A 174 17.36 -25.23 -1.09
C HIS A 174 18.38 -24.82 -0.03
N ASN A 175 18.87 -23.58 -0.13
CA ASN A 175 19.84 -23.05 0.80
C ASN A 175 19.21 -22.50 2.10
N GLY A 176 17.87 -22.49 2.20
CA GLY A 176 17.16 -21.74 3.24
C GLY A 176 17.40 -20.24 3.07
N GLY A 177 17.65 -19.52 4.16
CA GLY A 177 18.11 -18.13 4.06
C GLY A 177 17.61 -17.19 5.14
N GLN A 178 16.45 -17.46 5.73
CA GLN A 178 15.92 -16.63 6.79
C GLN A 178 16.73 -16.77 8.07
N ILE A 179 17.00 -15.63 8.70
CA ILE A 179 17.49 -15.55 10.08
C ILE A 179 16.69 -14.50 10.84
N GLU A 180 16.32 -14.79 12.08
CA GLU A 180 15.55 -13.87 12.92
C GLU A 180 15.78 -14.19 14.39
N PHE A 181 15.76 -13.17 15.24
CA PHE A 181 15.74 -13.37 16.68
C PHE A 181 14.34 -13.76 17.15
N GLY A 182 14.27 -14.84 17.91
CA GLY A 182 13.04 -15.24 18.59
C GLY A 182 12.71 -14.36 19.79
N PRO A 183 11.50 -14.50 20.34
CA PRO A 183 11.07 -13.80 21.55
C PRO A 183 11.89 -14.19 22.80
N ASP A 184 12.70 -15.23 22.71
CA ASP A 184 13.66 -15.68 23.71
C ASP A 184 15.05 -15.02 23.59
N GLY A 185 15.24 -14.11 22.61
CA GLY A 185 16.50 -13.41 22.40
C GLY A 185 17.58 -14.23 21.70
N LEU A 186 17.25 -15.38 21.14
CA LEU A 186 18.20 -16.27 20.45
C LEU A 186 18.01 -16.22 18.93
N LEU A 187 19.08 -16.55 18.19
CA LEU A 187 19.10 -16.47 16.74
C LEU A 187 18.60 -17.77 16.13
N TYR A 188 17.51 -17.71 15.35
CA TYR A 188 16.96 -18.82 14.58
C TYR A 188 17.40 -18.73 13.13
N ILE A 189 17.69 -19.88 12.52
CA ILE A 189 18.24 -19.98 11.16
C ILE A 189 17.47 -21.05 10.38
N GLY A 190 16.93 -20.67 9.22
CA GLY A 190 16.29 -21.59 8.28
C GLY A 190 17.34 -22.21 7.37
N SER A 191 17.42 -23.54 7.38
CA SER A 191 18.38 -24.34 6.60
C SER A 191 17.64 -25.36 5.76
N GLY A 192 17.71 -25.25 4.43
CA GLY A 192 17.13 -26.23 3.52
C GLY A 192 17.89 -27.55 3.51
N ASP A 193 17.30 -28.58 2.89
CA ASP A 193 17.80 -29.95 2.86
C ASP A 193 19.08 -30.13 2.03
N GLY A 194 19.49 -29.10 1.30
CA GLY A 194 20.68 -29.11 0.46
C GLY A 194 20.40 -29.32 -1.02
N GLY A 195 19.14 -29.35 -1.44
CA GLY A 195 18.75 -29.25 -2.85
C GLY A 195 18.62 -30.59 -3.55
N SER A 196 18.60 -30.55 -4.89
CA SER A 196 18.20 -31.71 -5.72
C SER A 196 16.78 -32.21 -5.43
N ALA A 197 16.34 -33.23 -6.19
CA ALA A 197 15.03 -33.83 -5.98
C ALA A 197 15.06 -34.89 -4.87
N ASN A 198 13.96 -34.99 -4.12
CA ASN A 198 13.63 -36.11 -3.25
C ASN A 198 14.59 -36.36 -2.08
N ASP A 199 15.52 -35.45 -1.74
CA ASP A 199 16.44 -35.59 -0.59
C ASP A 199 17.19 -36.95 -0.59
N ASN A 200 17.69 -37.37 -1.76
CA ASN A 200 18.35 -38.66 -1.95
C ASN A 200 19.53 -38.63 -2.94
N ASN A 201 19.95 -37.45 -3.39
CA ASN A 201 21.11 -37.30 -4.25
C ASN A 201 22.41 -37.33 -3.42
N ALA A 202 23.57 -37.37 -4.07
CA ALA A 202 24.86 -37.24 -3.38
C ALA A 202 24.86 -35.98 -2.49
N GLY A 203 25.36 -36.13 -1.25
CA GLY A 203 25.31 -35.08 -0.22
C GLY A 203 24.13 -35.16 0.73
N HIS A 204 23.14 -36.03 0.46
CA HIS A 204 22.05 -36.35 1.37
C HIS A 204 22.32 -37.67 2.09
N THR A 205 21.87 -37.80 3.33
CA THR A 205 22.10 -39.02 4.13
C THR A 205 21.47 -40.24 3.46
N GLY A 206 22.33 -41.10 2.92
CA GLY A 206 21.94 -42.29 2.17
C GLY A 206 21.82 -42.11 0.65
N GLY A 207 22.10 -40.93 0.11
CA GLY A 207 22.02 -40.70 -1.33
C GLY A 207 23.12 -41.39 -2.15
N SER A 208 22.83 -41.71 -3.41
CA SER A 208 23.81 -42.24 -4.38
C SER A 208 23.55 -41.70 -5.78
N SER A 209 24.61 -41.37 -6.54
CA SER A 209 24.53 -40.95 -7.94
C SER A 209 24.34 -42.10 -8.93
N VAL A 210 24.52 -43.36 -8.49
CA VAL A 210 24.62 -44.54 -9.38
C VAL A 210 23.46 -45.53 -9.16
N ASN A 211 22.74 -45.46 -8.03
CA ASN A 211 21.60 -46.33 -7.77
C ASN A 211 20.64 -45.68 -6.76
N PRO A 212 19.39 -45.33 -7.10
CA PRO A 212 18.51 -44.56 -6.22
C PRO A 212 18.09 -45.21 -4.89
N ARG A 213 18.54 -46.45 -4.58
CA ARG A 213 18.43 -47.15 -3.28
C ARG A 213 19.05 -48.55 -3.38
N PRO A 214 19.96 -48.95 -2.47
CA PRO A 214 19.52 -50.03 -1.56
C PRO A 214 19.70 -49.78 -0.06
N ASN A 215 20.54 -48.85 0.41
CA ASN A 215 20.88 -48.73 1.84
C ASN A 215 20.84 -47.30 2.42
N GLY A 216 20.18 -46.36 1.74
CA GLY A 216 20.15 -44.97 2.17
C GLY A 216 18.74 -44.45 2.29
N ILE A 217 18.37 -44.01 3.49
CA ILE A 217 16.98 -44.15 3.92
C ILE A 217 16.38 -42.93 4.62
N LEU A 218 17.18 -42.08 5.28
CA LEU A 218 16.68 -40.95 6.06
C LEU A 218 16.54 -39.65 5.24
N GLY A 219 17.55 -39.32 4.42
CA GLY A 219 17.69 -37.97 3.85
C GLY A 219 18.12 -36.93 4.90
N ASN A 220 18.58 -35.77 4.43
CA ASN A 220 19.03 -34.68 5.30
C ASN A 220 17.88 -34.12 6.15
N GLY A 221 16.65 -34.07 5.65
CA GLY A 221 15.50 -33.56 6.41
C GLY A 221 15.31 -34.30 7.74
N GLN A 222 15.41 -35.63 7.72
CA GLN A 222 15.23 -36.48 8.90
C GLN A 222 16.53 -36.72 9.69
N ASP A 223 17.70 -36.65 9.06
CA ASP A 223 18.97 -36.87 9.75
C ASP A 223 19.31 -35.70 10.70
N ARG A 224 19.41 -35.99 11.99
CA ARG A 224 19.68 -35.03 13.06
C ARG A 224 21.17 -34.84 13.37
N ARG A 225 22.04 -35.52 12.62
CA ARG A 225 23.51 -35.38 12.72
C ARG A 225 24.02 -34.29 11.76
N VAL A 226 23.18 -33.85 10.84
CA VAL A 226 23.48 -32.77 9.87
C VAL A 226 22.60 -31.54 10.13
N LEU A 227 23.06 -30.38 9.65
CA LEU A 227 22.39 -29.09 9.84
C LEU A 227 21.40 -28.73 8.71
N LEU A 228 21.17 -29.63 7.75
CA LEU A 228 20.35 -29.40 6.55
C LEU A 228 18.91 -29.89 6.77
N GLY A 229 17.92 -29.16 6.28
CA GLY A 229 16.49 -29.46 6.41
C GLY A 229 15.94 -29.19 7.82
N LYS A 230 16.34 -28.05 8.40
CA LYS A 230 16.18 -27.70 9.83
C LYS A 230 15.75 -26.25 10.03
N ILE A 231 15.15 -25.99 11.19
CA ILE A 231 15.33 -24.71 11.89
C ILE A 231 16.41 -24.93 12.95
N LEU A 232 17.46 -24.12 12.90
CA LEU A 232 18.53 -24.08 13.90
C LEU A 232 18.25 -22.94 14.90
N ARG A 233 18.78 -23.06 16.12
CA ARG A 233 18.70 -22.04 17.18
C ARG A 233 20.02 -21.97 17.94
N ILE A 234 20.66 -20.81 17.92
CA ILE A 234 21.96 -20.58 18.55
C ILE A 234 21.94 -19.32 19.43
N ASP A 235 22.86 -19.25 20.38
CA ASP A 235 23.20 -18.02 21.09
C ASP A 235 24.40 -17.36 20.41
N PRO A 236 24.23 -16.24 19.67
CA PRO A 236 25.34 -15.59 18.99
C PRO A 236 26.38 -14.96 19.93
N LEU A 237 26.05 -14.78 21.22
CA LEU A 237 26.95 -14.23 22.23
C LEU A 237 27.65 -15.31 23.07
N GLY A 238 27.15 -16.55 23.03
CA GLY A 238 27.76 -17.69 23.70
C GLY A 238 29.01 -18.23 22.99
N THR A 239 29.65 -19.23 23.60
CA THR A 239 30.92 -19.81 23.10
C THR A 239 31.03 -21.34 23.27
N ASN A 240 29.97 -22.02 23.71
CA ASN A 240 29.99 -23.48 23.95
C ASN A 240 29.66 -24.32 22.70
N GLY A 241 29.45 -23.71 21.53
CA GLY A 241 29.27 -24.41 20.27
C GLY A 241 30.58 -24.80 19.58
N PRO A 242 30.51 -25.66 18.54
CA PRO A 242 31.65 -25.94 17.65
C PRO A 242 32.37 -24.67 17.19
N GLY A 243 33.70 -24.67 17.24
CA GLY A 243 34.55 -23.53 16.86
C GLY A 243 34.55 -22.36 17.86
N GLY A 244 33.71 -22.39 18.90
CA GLY A 244 33.70 -21.42 20.00
C GLY A 244 33.22 -20.00 19.63
N GLN A 245 32.63 -19.82 18.44
CA GLN A 245 32.16 -18.51 17.96
C GLN A 245 30.71 -18.20 18.34
N TYR A 246 29.96 -19.19 18.79
CA TYR A 246 28.58 -19.08 19.25
C TYR A 246 28.32 -20.12 20.35
N GLY A 247 27.16 -20.01 20.99
CA GLY A 247 26.69 -20.94 22.00
C GLY A 247 25.54 -21.82 21.54
N ILE A 248 25.47 -23.02 22.12
CA ILE A 248 24.34 -23.94 21.99
C ILE A 248 23.44 -23.75 23.22
N PRO A 249 22.20 -23.26 23.07
CA PRO A 249 21.25 -23.17 24.18
C PRO A 249 21.03 -24.54 24.82
N ALA A 250 21.19 -24.61 26.15
CA ALA A 250 21.12 -25.88 26.88
C ALA A 250 19.75 -26.56 26.80
N ASP A 251 18.70 -25.80 26.49
CA ASP A 251 17.36 -26.31 26.34
C ASP A 251 17.04 -26.76 24.91
N ASN A 252 17.94 -26.65 23.93
CA ASN A 252 17.67 -27.18 22.59
C ASN A 252 17.37 -28.70 22.65
N PRO A 253 16.42 -29.21 21.83
CA PRO A 253 15.83 -30.54 22.00
C PRO A 253 16.79 -31.72 21.80
N PHE A 254 17.92 -31.51 21.11
CA PHE A 254 18.85 -32.58 20.74
C PHE A 254 20.23 -32.48 21.41
N VAL A 255 20.39 -31.57 22.38
CA VAL A 255 21.66 -31.41 23.12
C VAL A 255 22.00 -32.69 23.87
N GLY A 256 23.20 -33.24 23.61
CA GLY A 256 23.72 -34.42 24.30
C GLY A 256 23.12 -35.76 23.85
N MET A 257 22.23 -35.76 22.85
CA MET A 257 21.62 -36.99 22.32
C MET A 257 22.57 -37.76 21.40
N GLN A 258 22.59 -39.10 21.53
CA GLN A 258 23.57 -39.98 20.86
C GLN A 258 22.97 -41.06 19.95
N GLN A 259 21.66 -41.34 20.06
CA GLN A 259 21.00 -42.42 19.32
C GLN A 259 19.82 -41.90 18.51
N ASP A 260 19.74 -42.26 17.22
CA ASP A 260 18.54 -42.07 16.42
C ASP A 260 17.50 -43.15 16.78
N PHE A 261 16.25 -43.03 16.33
CA PHE A 261 15.19 -44.01 16.51
C PHE A 261 15.44 -45.32 15.74
N THR A 262 16.50 -45.39 14.92
CA THR A 262 16.90 -46.57 14.16
C THR A 262 18.04 -47.27 14.88
N ASN A 263 17.81 -48.50 15.36
CA ASN A 263 18.88 -49.37 15.89
C ASN A 263 19.76 -49.90 14.74
N ASP A 264 20.35 -48.98 13.96
CA ASP A 264 21.12 -49.25 12.75
C ASP A 264 22.49 -48.54 12.76
N ALA A 265 23.28 -48.77 11.72
CA ALA A 265 24.64 -48.25 11.60
C ALA A 265 24.73 -46.72 11.42
N LEU A 266 23.61 -45.99 11.50
CA LEU A 266 23.54 -44.53 11.39
C LEU A 266 23.47 -43.83 12.77
N ASP A 267 23.63 -44.55 13.88
CA ASP A 267 23.79 -43.93 15.19
C ASP A 267 25.00 -42.97 15.27
N GLY A 268 24.81 -41.81 15.91
CA GLY A 268 25.84 -40.80 16.07
C GLY A 268 25.35 -39.55 16.84
N PRO A 269 26.27 -38.69 17.31
CA PRO A 269 25.92 -37.51 18.09
C PRO A 269 25.05 -36.56 17.26
N MET A 270 23.88 -36.21 17.81
CA MET A 270 23.00 -35.23 17.19
C MET A 270 23.54 -33.81 17.33
N ARG A 271 23.10 -32.94 16.43
CA ARG A 271 23.48 -31.53 16.41
C ARG A 271 22.65 -30.75 17.43
N GLY A 272 23.34 -30.18 18.43
CA GLY A 272 22.73 -29.38 19.48
C GLY A 272 22.13 -28.07 18.97
N GLU A 273 22.51 -27.64 17.77
CA GLU A 273 21.99 -26.45 17.10
C GLU A 273 20.53 -26.63 16.63
N ILE A 274 20.05 -27.86 16.46
CA ILE A 274 18.74 -28.14 15.87
C ILE A 274 17.63 -27.76 16.86
N TYR A 275 16.70 -26.90 16.40
CA TYR A 275 15.45 -26.58 17.10
C TYR A 275 14.27 -27.38 16.55
N ALA A 276 14.18 -27.54 15.23
CA ALA A 276 13.17 -28.34 14.53
C ALA A 276 13.75 -28.97 13.26
N TYR A 277 13.13 -30.04 12.77
CA TYR A 277 13.65 -30.83 11.64
C TYR A 277 12.54 -31.39 10.74
N GLY A 278 12.93 -32.06 9.66
CA GLY A 278 11.99 -32.60 8.69
C GLY A 278 11.40 -31.53 7.76
N LEU A 279 12.18 -30.50 7.44
CA LEU A 279 11.81 -29.43 6.51
C LEU A 279 12.59 -29.59 5.20
N ARG A 280 12.05 -29.07 4.09
CA ARG A 280 12.67 -29.16 2.77
C ARG A 280 13.48 -27.91 2.42
N ASN A 281 12.84 -26.75 2.37
CA ASN A 281 13.46 -25.45 2.14
C ASN A 281 12.68 -24.34 2.87
N PRO A 282 12.93 -24.13 4.18
CA PRO A 282 12.31 -23.07 4.96
C PRO A 282 12.86 -21.68 4.54
N TRP A 283 12.38 -21.18 3.40
CA TRP A 283 12.89 -19.96 2.73
C TRP A 283 12.64 -18.69 3.56
N ARG A 284 11.40 -18.48 4.03
CA ARG A 284 11.07 -17.44 5.02
C ARG A 284 10.19 -17.97 6.15
N PHE A 285 10.55 -17.54 7.35
CA PHE A 285 9.73 -17.64 8.54
C PHE A 285 9.69 -16.29 9.27
N CYS A 286 8.71 -16.11 10.14
CA CYS A 286 8.66 -14.98 11.06
C CYS A 286 8.20 -15.41 12.44
N PHE A 287 8.53 -14.61 13.45
CA PHE A 287 7.83 -14.68 14.73
C PHE A 287 6.73 -13.64 14.82
N ASP A 288 5.58 -14.05 15.35
CA ASP A 288 4.53 -13.13 15.80
C ASP A 288 4.90 -12.51 17.18
N SER A 289 6.03 -11.80 17.24
CA SER A 289 6.69 -11.37 18.48
C SER A 289 6.45 -9.90 18.86
N ARG A 290 5.80 -9.12 17.98
CA ARG A 290 5.43 -7.73 18.29
C ARG A 290 4.40 -7.65 19.42
N ALA A 291 4.23 -6.46 19.98
CA ALA A 291 3.21 -6.21 21.00
C ALA A 291 1.82 -6.72 20.54
N GLY A 292 1.17 -7.54 21.36
CA GLY A 292 -0.09 -8.20 21.02
C GLY A 292 0.04 -9.48 20.19
N GLY A 293 1.26 -9.91 19.89
CA GLY A 293 1.61 -11.14 19.19
C GLY A 293 1.51 -12.41 20.05
N THR A 294 1.48 -13.55 19.39
CA THR A 294 1.34 -14.89 19.99
C THR A 294 2.67 -15.60 20.23
N ASN A 295 3.80 -15.01 19.82
CA ASN A 295 5.15 -15.60 19.86
C ASN A 295 5.31 -16.90 19.07
N ARG A 296 4.32 -17.26 18.23
CA ARG A 296 4.38 -18.41 17.33
C ARG A 296 5.31 -18.12 16.15
N MET A 297 6.03 -19.14 15.68
CA MET A 297 6.83 -19.07 14.45
C MET A 297 6.00 -19.61 13.28
N TYR A 298 5.80 -18.80 12.25
CA TYR A 298 5.19 -19.18 10.99
C TYR A 298 6.28 -19.39 9.96
N CYS A 299 6.27 -20.50 9.22
CA CYS A 299 7.29 -20.82 8.23
C CYS A 299 6.66 -21.27 6.93
N GLY A 300 7.01 -20.65 5.80
CA GLY A 300 6.77 -21.26 4.48
C GLY A 300 7.86 -22.29 4.21
N ASP A 301 7.50 -23.52 3.86
CA ASP A 301 8.43 -24.58 3.49
C ASP A 301 8.13 -25.07 2.07
N VAL A 302 9.12 -24.94 1.17
CA VAL A 302 8.92 -25.17 -0.27
C VAL A 302 8.80 -26.66 -0.57
N GLY A 303 7.73 -27.04 -1.25
CA GLY A 303 7.41 -28.42 -1.64
C GLY A 303 8.28 -28.98 -2.77
N GLN A 304 8.19 -30.30 -2.98
CA GLN A 304 8.96 -31.00 -4.02
C GLN A 304 8.35 -30.88 -5.42
N GLY A 305 7.04 -31.01 -5.53
CA GLY A 305 6.33 -31.01 -6.81
C GLY A 305 4.82 -31.28 -6.74
N LYS A 306 4.27 -31.50 -5.55
CA LYS A 306 2.82 -31.73 -5.34
C LYS A 306 2.18 -30.55 -4.64
N VAL A 307 2.73 -30.16 -3.49
CA VAL A 307 2.08 -29.19 -2.60
C VAL A 307 3.10 -28.29 -1.92
N GLU A 308 2.72 -27.04 -1.76
CA GLU A 308 3.40 -26.06 -0.92
C GLU A 308 2.75 -26.00 0.45
N GLU A 309 3.53 -25.61 1.47
CA GLU A 309 3.07 -25.67 2.86
C GLU A 309 3.49 -24.46 3.72
N VAL A 310 2.62 -24.14 4.68
CA VAL A 310 2.89 -23.22 5.78
C VAL A 310 2.79 -23.98 7.10
N ASN A 311 3.83 -23.90 7.91
CA ASN A 311 3.98 -24.60 9.17
C ASN A 311 3.98 -23.64 10.36
N LEU A 312 3.45 -24.10 11.49
CA LEU A 312 3.74 -23.52 12.80
C LEU A 312 4.91 -24.26 13.44
N ILE A 313 6.08 -23.62 13.48
CA ILE A 313 7.28 -24.27 13.99
C ILE A 313 7.29 -24.28 15.52
N THR A 314 7.47 -25.47 16.08
CA THR A 314 7.58 -25.75 17.51
C THR A 314 8.86 -26.52 17.82
N LYS A 315 9.34 -26.37 19.06
CA LYS A 315 10.55 -27.00 19.58
C LYS A 315 10.49 -28.53 19.48
N GLY A 316 11.47 -29.11 18.81
CA GLY A 316 11.57 -30.56 18.59
C GLY A 316 10.62 -31.10 17.52
N GLY A 317 9.84 -30.24 16.86
CA GLY A 317 8.88 -30.65 15.84
C GLY A 317 9.56 -31.30 14.63
N ASN A 318 8.91 -32.34 14.09
CA ASN A 318 9.27 -33.00 12.85
C ASN A 318 8.21 -32.69 11.79
N TYR A 319 8.56 -31.98 10.71
CA TYR A 319 7.62 -31.57 9.66
C TYR A 319 7.53 -32.58 8.50
N GLY A 320 8.15 -33.76 8.68
CA GLY A 320 7.88 -34.93 7.88
C GLY A 320 8.73 -35.08 6.62
N TRP A 321 9.34 -34.03 6.06
CA TRP A 321 10.22 -34.18 4.89
C TRP A 321 11.43 -35.07 5.23
N ARG A 322 11.76 -36.10 4.45
CA ARG A 322 11.24 -36.49 3.13
C ARG A 322 10.16 -37.59 3.10
N TYR A 323 9.68 -38.02 4.27
CA TYR A 323 8.58 -38.99 4.35
C TYR A 323 7.26 -38.40 3.83
N LYS A 324 6.98 -37.14 4.19
CA LYS A 324 5.80 -36.39 3.77
C LYS A 324 6.14 -35.18 2.92
N GLU A 325 5.20 -34.81 2.08
CA GLU A 325 5.13 -33.53 1.38
C GLU A 325 3.73 -32.96 1.68
N GLY A 326 3.65 -31.89 2.48
CA GLY A 326 2.41 -31.50 3.14
C GLY A 326 1.84 -32.64 3.99
N SER A 327 0.53 -32.80 3.92
CA SER A 327 -0.18 -33.88 4.62
C SER A 327 -0.05 -35.27 3.96
N PHE A 328 0.60 -35.37 2.79
CA PHE A 328 0.62 -36.59 1.98
C PHE A 328 1.90 -37.41 2.20
N VAL A 329 1.77 -38.75 2.16
CA VAL A 329 2.95 -39.62 2.09
C VAL A 329 3.64 -39.41 0.75
N PHE A 330 4.91 -39.01 0.82
CA PHE A 330 5.77 -38.82 -0.33
C PHE A 330 6.64 -40.06 -0.58
N ASP A 331 7.43 -40.47 0.42
CA ASP A 331 8.32 -41.62 0.31
C ASP A 331 7.85 -42.83 1.14
N GLY A 332 6.94 -43.61 0.57
CA GLY A 332 6.41 -44.82 1.21
C GLY A 332 7.47 -45.89 1.53
N LEU A 333 8.65 -45.85 0.89
CA LEU A 333 9.73 -46.80 1.18
C LEU A 333 10.30 -46.61 2.58
N MET A 334 10.17 -45.42 3.19
CA MET A 334 10.52 -45.21 4.60
C MET A 334 9.64 -46.03 5.53
N SER A 335 8.35 -46.18 5.21
CA SER A 335 7.45 -47.06 5.97
C SER A 335 7.81 -48.54 5.76
N THR A 336 8.04 -48.95 4.52
CA THR A 336 8.45 -50.33 4.19
C THR A 336 9.74 -50.74 4.90
N ASN A 337 10.67 -49.80 5.08
CA ASN A 337 11.94 -50.04 5.76
C ASN A 337 11.89 -49.83 7.28
N GLY A 338 10.72 -49.52 7.86
CA GLY A 338 10.53 -49.41 9.30
C GLY A 338 11.15 -48.15 9.94
N ILE A 339 11.35 -47.09 9.17
CA ILE A 339 12.05 -45.86 9.58
C ILE A 339 11.18 -44.60 9.40
N ALA A 340 9.90 -44.78 9.07
CA ALA A 340 8.98 -43.65 8.95
C ALA A 340 8.86 -42.93 10.32
N PRO A 341 8.85 -41.59 10.34
CA PRO A 341 8.65 -40.85 11.57
C PRO A 341 7.28 -41.18 12.16
N ALA A 342 7.22 -41.41 13.47
CA ALA A 342 6.02 -41.92 14.14
C ALA A 342 4.83 -40.96 14.09
N SER A 343 5.07 -39.64 14.12
CA SER A 343 4.02 -38.60 14.10
C SER A 343 4.59 -37.27 13.58
N PRO A 344 4.86 -37.14 12.27
CA PRO A 344 5.20 -35.86 11.68
C PRO A 344 4.04 -34.87 11.85
N THR A 345 4.38 -33.60 12.03
CA THR A 345 3.44 -32.48 12.19
C THR A 345 2.96 -32.03 10.83
N ASP A 346 1.64 -31.92 10.66
CA ASP A 346 1.03 -31.44 9.43
C ASP A 346 1.05 -29.91 9.33
N PRO A 347 1.07 -29.36 8.11
CA PRO A 347 1.04 -27.92 7.92
C PRO A 347 -0.31 -27.31 8.31
N ILE A 348 -0.26 -26.05 8.74
CA ILE A 348 -1.48 -25.27 9.05
C ILE A 348 -2.19 -24.76 7.79
N ALA A 349 -1.48 -24.72 6.66
CA ALA A 349 -2.06 -24.50 5.34
C ALA A 349 -1.21 -25.18 4.28
N GLN A 350 -1.87 -25.67 3.23
CA GLN A 350 -1.21 -26.28 2.08
C GLN A 350 -2.05 -26.05 0.82
N TYR A 351 -1.39 -25.96 -0.32
CA TYR A 351 -2.03 -25.81 -1.63
C TYR A 351 -1.22 -26.55 -2.68
N LYS A 352 -1.87 -27.00 -3.75
CA LYS A 352 -1.19 -27.82 -4.76
C LYS A 352 -0.60 -26.99 -5.89
N HIS A 353 0.40 -27.58 -6.53
CA HIS A 353 0.99 -27.06 -7.75
C HIS A 353 -0.02 -27.14 -8.90
N PRO A 354 -0.13 -26.11 -9.75
CA PRO A 354 -0.99 -26.17 -10.93
C PRO A 354 -0.67 -27.36 -11.85
N GLY A 355 -1.69 -28.13 -12.23
CA GLY A 355 -1.53 -29.31 -13.09
C GLY A 355 -0.78 -30.51 -12.48
N SER A 356 -0.55 -30.52 -11.16
CA SER A 356 0.03 -31.66 -10.44
C SER A 356 -0.96 -32.81 -10.24
N ASP A 357 -0.62 -33.78 -9.37
CA ASP A 357 -1.37 -35.02 -9.13
C ASP A 357 -2.90 -34.78 -9.02
N PRO A 358 -3.71 -35.30 -9.98
CA PRO A 358 -5.14 -35.03 -10.03
C PRO A 358 -5.92 -35.69 -8.88
N SER A 359 -5.30 -36.61 -8.13
CA SER A 359 -5.90 -37.19 -6.93
C SER A 359 -5.86 -36.26 -5.72
N ILE A 360 -5.02 -35.22 -5.75
CA ILE A 360 -4.91 -34.23 -4.68
C ILE A 360 -5.98 -33.15 -4.87
N ILE A 361 -6.95 -33.14 -3.95
CA ILE A 361 -8.05 -32.17 -3.93
C ILE A 361 -7.67 -31.00 -3.01
N LEU A 362 -6.83 -30.11 -3.54
CA LEU A 362 -6.43 -28.84 -2.94
C LEU A 362 -6.53 -27.73 -3.99
N PRO A 363 -6.56 -26.44 -3.60
CA PRO A 363 -6.52 -25.35 -4.57
C PRO A 363 -5.16 -25.28 -5.29
N GLU A 364 -5.18 -24.93 -6.58
CA GLU A 364 -3.98 -24.78 -7.44
C GLU A 364 -3.49 -23.33 -7.40
N LEU A 365 -2.56 -23.01 -6.50
CA LEU A 365 -2.25 -21.61 -6.17
C LEU A 365 -0.83 -21.15 -6.53
N GLY A 366 0.16 -22.06 -6.56
CA GLY A 366 1.56 -21.67 -6.66
C GLY A 366 2.52 -22.86 -6.72
N LEU A 367 3.81 -22.58 -6.91
CA LEU A 367 4.87 -23.60 -7.08
C LEU A 367 6.00 -23.48 -6.05
N SER A 368 6.08 -22.38 -5.31
CA SER A 368 7.16 -22.14 -4.36
C SER A 368 6.74 -21.08 -3.35
N VAL A 369 6.33 -21.54 -2.17
CA VAL A 369 5.89 -20.68 -1.08
C VAL A 369 7.04 -19.82 -0.62
N THR A 370 6.83 -18.51 -0.64
CA THR A 370 7.83 -17.55 -0.18
C THR A 370 7.83 -17.46 1.35
N GLY A 371 6.69 -17.67 2.01
CA GLY A 371 6.46 -17.32 3.41
C GLY A 371 6.07 -15.83 3.56
N GLY A 372 6.01 -15.34 4.80
CA GLY A 372 5.55 -13.98 5.07
C GLY A 372 5.48 -13.60 6.55
N TYR A 373 4.56 -12.70 6.90
CA TYR A 373 4.50 -12.03 8.22
C TYR A 373 3.08 -11.95 8.78
N VAL A 374 2.98 -11.99 10.10
CA VAL A 374 1.73 -11.64 10.82
C VAL A 374 1.63 -10.12 10.89
N TYR A 375 0.56 -9.55 10.34
CA TYR A 375 0.38 -8.10 10.32
C TYR A 375 0.10 -7.57 11.72
N ARG A 376 0.97 -6.69 12.20
CA ARG A 376 0.86 -6.00 13.51
C ARG A 376 0.97 -4.48 13.39
N GLY A 377 0.87 -3.97 12.17
CA GLY A 377 0.72 -2.56 11.88
C GLY A 377 -0.63 -2.01 12.34
N SER A 378 -0.78 -0.70 12.22
CA SER A 378 -1.99 0.02 12.63
C SER A 378 -2.68 0.75 11.49
N ALA A 379 -2.01 0.92 10.34
CA ALA A 379 -2.59 1.60 9.18
C ALA A 379 -3.71 0.80 8.52
N ILE A 380 -3.76 -0.52 8.73
CA ILE A 380 -4.76 -1.43 8.17
C ILE A 380 -5.41 -2.26 9.29
N PRO A 381 -6.33 -1.69 10.08
CA PRO A 381 -6.91 -2.38 11.25
C PRO A 381 -7.54 -3.74 10.92
N GLY A 382 -8.12 -3.89 9.72
CA GLY A 382 -8.71 -5.15 9.25
C GLY A 382 -7.69 -6.28 8.98
N MET A 383 -6.39 -5.99 9.02
CA MET A 383 -5.32 -6.98 8.86
C MET A 383 -4.72 -7.46 10.18
N ALA A 384 -5.05 -6.83 11.32
CA ALA A 384 -4.43 -7.12 12.61
C ALA A 384 -4.48 -8.61 12.98
N GLY A 385 -3.32 -9.23 13.18
CA GLY A 385 -3.17 -10.63 13.56
C GLY A 385 -3.33 -11.65 12.42
N LYS A 386 -3.59 -11.21 11.18
CA LYS A 386 -3.64 -12.08 10.01
C LYS A 386 -2.24 -12.33 9.47
N TYR A 387 -1.94 -13.56 9.08
CA TYR A 387 -0.70 -13.92 8.43
C TYR A 387 -0.82 -13.69 6.92
N ILE A 388 0.07 -12.90 6.34
CA ILE A 388 0.14 -12.62 4.91
C ILE A 388 1.39 -13.29 4.39
N PHE A 389 1.27 -14.03 3.30
CA PHE A 389 2.41 -14.71 2.69
C PHE A 389 2.28 -14.74 1.18
N GLY A 390 3.39 -15.00 0.50
CA GLY A 390 3.44 -15.06 -0.95
C GLY A 390 3.80 -16.43 -1.50
N ASP A 391 3.63 -16.56 -2.81
CA ASP A 391 4.24 -17.59 -3.64
C ASP A 391 5.03 -16.92 -4.78
N TYR A 392 6.21 -17.47 -5.08
CA TYR A 392 7.11 -17.00 -6.12
C TYR A 392 6.45 -16.95 -7.51
N GLY A 393 5.54 -17.89 -7.81
CA GLY A 393 4.83 -17.96 -9.08
C GLY A 393 4.08 -19.28 -9.27
N ALA A 394 2.97 -19.22 -10.01
CA ALA A 394 2.14 -20.38 -10.37
C ALA A 394 2.62 -21.16 -11.60
N THR A 395 3.51 -20.59 -12.42
CA THR A 395 4.07 -21.29 -13.59
C THR A 395 5.58 -21.17 -13.57
N SER A 396 6.29 -22.29 -13.76
CA SER A 396 7.76 -22.32 -13.70
C SER A 396 8.37 -21.25 -14.60
N GLY A 397 9.16 -20.36 -14.00
CA GLY A 397 9.84 -19.26 -14.69
C GLY A 397 8.96 -18.09 -15.15
N SER A 398 7.65 -18.12 -14.88
CA SER A 398 6.74 -17.00 -15.18
C SER A 398 6.59 -16.08 -13.98
N ALA A 399 6.63 -14.78 -14.22
CA ALA A 399 6.38 -13.76 -13.20
C ALA A 399 4.87 -13.66 -12.95
N ASN A 400 4.30 -14.61 -12.21
CA ASN A 400 2.87 -14.65 -11.87
C ASN A 400 2.66 -14.94 -10.37
N GLY A 401 3.47 -14.27 -9.55
CA GLY A 401 3.44 -14.37 -8.10
C GLY A 401 2.11 -13.93 -7.50
N ARG A 402 1.85 -14.40 -6.29
CA ARG A 402 0.55 -14.29 -5.63
C ARG A 402 0.74 -13.97 -4.15
N LEU A 403 -0.18 -13.18 -3.59
CA LEU A 403 -0.30 -13.00 -2.13
C LEU A 403 -1.55 -13.70 -1.60
N MET A 404 -1.38 -14.39 -0.48
CA MET A 404 -2.40 -15.16 0.22
C MET A 404 -2.48 -14.72 1.68
N GLY A 405 -3.56 -15.12 2.34
CA GLY A 405 -3.77 -14.82 3.75
C GLY A 405 -4.12 -16.08 4.54
N LEU A 406 -3.63 -16.18 5.77
CA LEU A 406 -4.15 -17.12 6.77
C LEU A 406 -4.71 -16.34 7.96
N GLU A 407 -5.82 -16.83 8.49
CA GLU A 407 -6.35 -16.40 9.78
C GLU A 407 -6.79 -17.59 10.61
N ASP A 408 -6.66 -17.49 11.93
CA ASP A 408 -7.23 -18.49 12.83
C ASP A 408 -8.76 -18.57 12.59
N THR A 409 -9.34 -19.76 12.56
CA THR A 409 -10.80 -19.98 12.44
C THR A 409 -11.57 -19.48 13.67
N ALA A 410 -10.90 -19.53 14.82
CA ALA A 410 -11.26 -18.89 16.07
C ALA A 410 -9.99 -18.47 16.80
N ALA A 411 -10.02 -17.34 17.52
CA ALA A 411 -8.85 -16.79 18.19
C ALA A 411 -8.17 -17.83 19.10
N GLY A 412 -6.91 -18.16 18.80
CA GLY A 412 -6.13 -19.14 19.56
C GLY A 412 -6.51 -20.61 19.32
N SER A 413 -7.36 -20.92 18.35
CA SER A 413 -7.75 -22.30 18.00
C SER A 413 -6.59 -23.12 17.42
N GLY A 414 -5.61 -22.47 16.78
CA GLY A 414 -4.53 -23.15 16.06
C GLY A 414 -4.98 -23.82 14.76
N THR A 415 -6.23 -23.61 14.34
CA THR A 415 -6.78 -24.06 13.06
C THR A 415 -6.97 -22.85 12.16
N PHE A 416 -6.47 -22.88 10.93
CA PHE A 416 -6.43 -21.71 10.05
C PHE A 416 -7.34 -21.85 8.83
N THR A 417 -7.85 -20.73 8.35
CA THR A 417 -8.51 -20.61 7.05
C THR A 417 -7.56 -19.97 6.05
N LEU A 418 -7.42 -20.61 4.88
CA LEU A 418 -6.66 -20.07 3.76
C LEU A 418 -7.53 -19.17 2.89
N VAL A 419 -7.07 -17.94 2.69
CA VAL A 419 -7.55 -17.02 1.67
C VAL A 419 -6.62 -17.12 0.47
N GLU A 420 -7.13 -17.79 -0.56
CA GLU A 420 -6.38 -18.21 -1.76
C GLU A 420 -5.85 -17.06 -2.62
N ALA A 421 -6.51 -15.90 -2.55
CA ALA A 421 -6.05 -14.67 -3.19
C ALA A 421 -6.52 -13.47 -2.36
N LEU A 422 -5.58 -12.70 -1.85
CA LEU A 422 -5.91 -11.42 -1.23
C LEU A 422 -6.54 -10.48 -2.27
N PRO A 423 -7.53 -9.66 -1.88
CA PRO A 423 -8.16 -8.69 -2.77
C PRO A 423 -7.20 -7.52 -3.03
N ILE A 424 -6.28 -7.69 -3.97
CA ILE A 424 -5.36 -6.64 -4.42
C ILE A 424 -5.98 -5.92 -5.61
N THR A 425 -6.13 -4.59 -5.54
CA THR A 425 -6.83 -3.81 -6.57
C THR A 425 -6.11 -3.74 -7.91
N THR A 426 -4.80 -4.03 -7.95
CA THR A 426 -3.99 -4.15 -9.18
C THR A 426 -4.01 -5.54 -9.79
N GLY A 427 -4.70 -6.51 -9.19
CA GLY A 427 -4.69 -7.92 -9.59
C GLY A 427 -3.84 -8.79 -8.66
N ASN A 428 -4.28 -10.04 -8.51
CA ASN A 428 -3.61 -11.08 -7.74
C ASN A 428 -4.02 -12.45 -8.33
N PRO A 429 -3.15 -13.18 -9.05
CA PRO A 429 -1.71 -12.94 -9.21
C PRO A 429 -1.38 -11.66 -10.00
N PHE A 430 -0.13 -11.22 -9.90
CA PHE A 430 0.40 -10.05 -10.61
C PHE A 430 1.63 -10.43 -11.43
N ASP A 431 2.01 -9.60 -12.40
CA ASP A 431 3.08 -9.86 -13.37
C ASP A 431 4.51 -9.72 -12.77
N LEU A 432 4.72 -10.26 -11.56
CA LEU A 432 5.96 -10.21 -10.78
C LEU A 432 6.17 -11.52 -9.99
N HIS A 433 7.41 -11.92 -9.78
CA HIS A 433 7.79 -12.92 -8.77
C HIS A 433 7.76 -12.31 -7.37
N VAL A 434 7.28 -13.06 -6.36
CA VAL A 434 7.39 -12.67 -4.94
C VAL A 434 8.61 -13.33 -4.32
N LEU A 435 9.63 -12.54 -3.97
CA LEU A 435 10.90 -13.04 -3.43
C LEU A 435 10.95 -13.04 -1.91
N CYS A 436 10.35 -12.01 -1.29
CA CYS A 436 10.25 -11.89 0.16
C CYS A 436 9.12 -10.95 0.57
N LEU A 437 8.74 -11.04 1.83
CA LEU A 437 8.02 -9.98 2.53
C LEU A 437 8.93 -9.45 3.65
N GLY A 438 8.57 -8.31 4.21
CA GLY A 438 9.17 -7.78 5.43
C GLY A 438 8.29 -6.72 6.07
N GLU A 439 8.75 -6.18 7.19
CA GLU A 439 7.99 -5.19 7.96
C GLU A 439 8.86 -3.97 8.35
N ASP A 440 8.25 -2.79 8.35
CA ASP A 440 8.86 -1.59 8.96
C ASP A 440 8.71 -1.60 10.49
N GLU A 441 9.30 -0.61 11.17
CA GLU A 441 9.22 -0.50 12.62
C GLU A 441 7.79 -0.34 13.15
N ALA A 442 6.88 0.18 12.34
CA ALA A 442 5.47 0.33 12.68
C ALA A 442 4.66 -0.98 12.49
N GLY A 443 5.24 -2.00 11.84
CA GLY A 443 4.59 -3.28 11.56
C GLY A 443 3.81 -3.28 10.25
N GLU A 444 4.02 -2.28 9.40
CA GLU A 444 3.46 -2.24 8.06
C GLU A 444 4.29 -3.13 7.12
N ILE A 445 3.60 -3.81 6.19
CA ILE A 445 4.20 -4.87 5.39
C ILE A 445 4.68 -4.35 4.04
N TYR A 446 5.86 -4.82 3.66
CA TYR A 446 6.50 -4.60 2.37
C TYR A 446 6.67 -5.92 1.65
N VAL A 447 6.62 -5.88 0.32
CA VAL A 447 6.80 -7.02 -0.58
C VAL A 447 7.99 -6.73 -1.49
N GLY A 448 8.98 -7.62 -1.45
CA GLY A 448 10.10 -7.64 -2.38
C GLY A 448 9.76 -8.53 -3.57
N THR A 449 9.81 -7.95 -4.76
CA THR A 449 9.40 -8.62 -6.00
C THR A 449 10.45 -8.52 -7.09
N LYS A 450 10.24 -9.25 -8.19
CA LYS A 450 11.09 -9.15 -9.38
C LYS A 450 10.36 -9.50 -10.67
N ILE A 451 10.72 -8.84 -11.77
CA ILE A 451 10.13 -9.09 -13.10
C ILE A 451 10.75 -10.31 -13.79
N THR A 452 12.07 -10.49 -13.65
CA THR A 452 12.85 -11.52 -14.35
C THR A 452 13.24 -12.66 -13.42
N ALA A 453 13.56 -13.84 -13.96
CA ALA A 453 13.99 -14.99 -13.17
C ALA A 453 15.46 -14.87 -12.72
N GLY A 454 16.37 -14.44 -13.60
CA GLY A 454 17.82 -14.51 -13.34
C GLY A 454 18.35 -13.44 -12.40
N VAL A 455 19.25 -13.78 -11.47
CA VAL A 455 19.63 -12.95 -10.30
C VAL A 455 19.91 -11.47 -10.64
N THR A 456 20.71 -11.19 -11.66
CA THR A 456 21.00 -9.81 -12.12
C THR A 456 20.39 -9.49 -13.49
N GLN A 457 19.50 -10.34 -14.00
CA GLN A 457 18.86 -10.15 -15.30
C GLN A 457 18.03 -8.86 -15.28
N LEU A 458 18.36 -7.93 -16.18
CA LEU A 458 17.74 -6.62 -16.28
C LEU A 458 16.35 -6.69 -16.95
N SER A 459 15.49 -5.71 -16.63
CA SER A 459 14.26 -5.41 -17.36
C SER A 459 14.40 -4.02 -17.97
N GLU A 460 14.25 -3.90 -19.29
CA GLU A 460 14.39 -2.63 -20.01
C GLU A 460 15.73 -1.90 -19.76
N GLY A 461 16.80 -2.68 -19.55
CA GLY A 461 18.15 -2.14 -19.28
C GLY A 461 18.37 -1.68 -17.84
N LEU A 462 17.41 -1.87 -16.93
CA LEU A 462 17.49 -1.50 -15.52
C LEU A 462 17.35 -2.73 -14.61
N PRO A 463 17.79 -2.67 -13.34
CA PRO A 463 17.53 -3.72 -12.35
C PRO A 463 16.05 -4.12 -12.31
N ALA A 464 15.78 -5.42 -12.22
CA ALA A 464 14.41 -5.95 -12.35
C ALA A 464 13.65 -6.11 -11.01
N GLY A 465 14.30 -5.80 -9.89
CA GLY A 465 13.72 -5.90 -8.55
C GLY A 465 12.89 -4.67 -8.17
N GLY A 466 11.93 -4.87 -7.29
CA GLY A 466 11.06 -3.81 -6.78
C GLY A 466 10.61 -4.05 -5.34
N ILE A 467 10.30 -2.97 -4.64
CA ILE A 467 9.75 -2.96 -3.30
C ILE A 467 8.40 -2.25 -3.34
N TYR A 468 7.40 -2.89 -2.74
CA TYR A 468 6.04 -2.39 -2.64
C TYR A 468 5.60 -2.36 -1.19
N LYS A 469 4.90 -1.31 -0.76
CA LYS A 469 4.22 -1.25 0.55
C LYS A 469 2.77 -1.70 0.38
N LEU A 470 2.29 -2.61 1.24
CA LEU A 470 0.87 -2.92 1.30
C LEU A 470 0.12 -1.80 2.01
N VAL A 471 -0.93 -1.30 1.36
CA VAL A 471 -1.74 -0.20 1.86
C VAL A 471 -3.23 -0.50 1.67
N PHE A 472 -4.05 0.01 2.58
CA PHE A 472 -5.50 -0.16 2.51
C PHE A 472 -6.11 0.64 1.37
N VAL A 473 -7.01 0.02 0.60
CA VAL A 473 -7.91 0.73 -0.32
C VAL A 473 -9.32 0.57 0.20
N PRO A 474 -10.03 1.66 0.52
CA PRO A 474 -11.43 1.55 0.87
C PRO A 474 -12.24 0.96 -0.31
N PRO A 475 -13.26 0.14 -0.05
CA PRO A 475 -13.99 -0.54 -1.10
C PRO A 475 -14.69 0.46 -2.03
N ALA A 476 -14.60 0.22 -3.34
CA ALA A 476 -15.42 0.92 -4.31
C ALA A 476 -16.91 0.72 -4.00
N GLY A 477 -17.73 1.68 -4.36
CA GLY A 477 -19.13 1.66 -3.98
C GLY A 477 -20.06 2.32 -4.99
N THR A 478 -21.35 2.18 -4.72
CA THR A 478 -22.41 2.86 -5.45
C THR A 478 -23.20 3.72 -4.47
N MET A 479 -23.49 4.95 -4.88
CA MET A 479 -24.33 5.87 -4.14
C MET A 479 -25.52 6.26 -5.01
N THR A 480 -26.72 6.23 -4.46
CA THR A 480 -27.93 6.71 -5.13
C THR A 480 -28.39 8.00 -4.46
N LEU A 481 -28.29 9.11 -5.20
CA LEU A 481 -28.83 10.40 -4.81
C LEU A 481 -30.30 10.45 -5.25
N SER A 482 -31.21 10.46 -4.26
CA SER A 482 -32.67 10.52 -4.43
C SER A 482 -33.26 11.75 -3.75
N ASP A 483 -34.58 11.93 -3.83
CA ASP A 483 -35.50 12.88 -3.17
C ASP A 483 -34.95 14.16 -2.50
N ALA A 484 -34.03 14.07 -1.53
CA ALA A 484 -33.41 15.24 -0.90
C ALA A 484 -32.32 15.91 -1.77
N ALA A 485 -31.79 15.19 -2.76
CA ALA A 485 -30.69 15.64 -3.59
C ALA A 485 -31.14 16.27 -4.91
N ALA A 486 -32.35 16.03 -5.43
CA ALA A 486 -32.84 16.75 -6.62
C ALA A 486 -33.28 18.17 -6.22
N ILE A 487 -32.52 19.20 -6.61
CA ILE A 487 -32.72 20.58 -6.10
C ILE A 487 -33.73 21.36 -6.94
N LYS A 488 -33.71 21.18 -8.26
CA LYS A 488 -34.61 21.90 -9.18
C LYS A 488 -34.97 21.02 -10.35
N ASP A 489 -36.21 21.11 -10.83
CA ASP A 489 -36.56 20.76 -12.19
C ASP A 489 -37.66 21.69 -12.76
N THR A 490 -37.63 21.94 -14.06
CA THR A 490 -38.67 22.76 -14.71
C THR A 490 -38.80 22.40 -16.18
N THR A 491 -39.91 22.79 -16.80
CA THR A 491 -40.12 22.74 -18.25
C THR A 491 -40.25 24.14 -18.83
N ILE A 492 -39.61 24.39 -19.96
CA ILE A 492 -39.77 25.60 -20.77
C ILE A 492 -40.43 25.28 -22.12
N TYR A 493 -41.21 26.22 -22.66
CA TYR A 493 -42.13 26.00 -23.78
C TYR A 493 -41.87 27.00 -24.91
N SER A 494 -41.52 26.57 -26.12
CA SER A 494 -41.08 27.49 -27.18
C SER A 494 -42.16 28.43 -27.73
N GLU A 495 -43.42 28.06 -27.58
CA GLU A 495 -44.56 28.78 -28.11
C GLU A 495 -45.09 29.91 -27.19
N SER A 496 -44.58 30.02 -25.96
CA SER A 496 -45.11 30.95 -24.95
C SER A 496 -44.11 31.25 -23.84
N ASP A 497 -44.37 32.28 -23.03
CA ASP A 497 -43.61 32.53 -21.80
C ASP A 497 -44.09 31.66 -20.62
N PHE A 498 -44.44 30.41 -20.91
CA PHE A 498 -44.94 29.46 -19.93
C PHE A 498 -43.81 28.66 -19.28
N SER A 499 -44.12 28.10 -18.11
CA SER A 499 -43.23 27.28 -17.30
C SER A 499 -43.99 26.19 -16.56
N ASN A 500 -43.26 25.27 -15.94
CA ASN A 500 -43.78 24.30 -14.99
C ASN A 500 -42.73 23.94 -13.93
N GLY A 501 -42.47 24.87 -13.00
CA GLY A 501 -41.44 24.73 -11.96
C GLY A 501 -41.86 23.93 -10.72
N SER A 502 -43.16 23.80 -10.45
CA SER A 502 -43.68 23.10 -9.25
C SER A 502 -44.68 21.98 -9.55
N GLY A 503 -44.94 21.71 -10.84
CA GLY A 503 -45.77 20.58 -11.25
C GLY A 503 -45.13 19.24 -10.92
N SER A 504 -45.94 18.19 -10.82
CA SER A 504 -45.49 16.82 -10.54
C SER A 504 -44.79 16.14 -11.72
N HIS A 505 -44.59 16.86 -12.83
CA HIS A 505 -44.01 16.36 -14.07
C HIS A 505 -43.17 17.41 -14.79
N PHE A 506 -42.22 16.97 -15.60
CA PHE A 506 -41.55 17.83 -16.59
C PHE A 506 -41.56 17.17 -17.98
N PHE A 507 -41.31 17.96 -19.02
CA PHE A 507 -41.49 17.53 -20.41
C PHE A 507 -40.26 17.84 -21.26
N ALA A 508 -39.95 16.93 -22.18
CA ALA A 508 -38.93 17.17 -23.20
C ALA A 508 -39.37 16.61 -24.56
N GLY A 509 -38.95 17.27 -25.63
CA GLY A 509 -39.27 16.92 -27.02
C GLY A 509 -40.40 17.75 -27.62
N SER A 510 -40.71 17.47 -28.88
CA SER A 510 -41.74 18.19 -29.64
C SER A 510 -43.15 17.59 -29.43
N ALA A 511 -44.13 18.43 -29.08
CA ALA A 511 -45.53 17.99 -28.94
C ALA A 511 -46.44 18.39 -30.12
N SER A 512 -45.96 19.20 -31.09
CA SER A 512 -46.66 19.57 -32.34
C SER A 512 -45.68 20.28 -33.31
N THR A 513 -46.13 20.73 -34.49
CA THR A 513 -45.29 21.35 -35.54
C THR A 513 -44.50 22.60 -35.12
N SER A 514 -44.75 23.19 -33.96
CA SER A 514 -44.04 24.41 -33.50
C SER A 514 -43.76 24.49 -31.99
N GLY A 515 -44.18 23.50 -31.20
CA GLY A 515 -43.98 23.51 -29.74
C GLY A 515 -42.83 22.60 -29.33
N ILE A 516 -41.73 23.16 -28.86
CA ILE A 516 -40.55 22.44 -28.35
C ILE A 516 -40.52 22.60 -26.84
N ARG A 517 -40.37 21.47 -26.14
CA ARG A 517 -40.29 21.41 -24.68
C ARG A 517 -38.89 20.98 -24.33
N ARG A 518 -38.28 21.71 -23.42
CA ARG A 518 -37.00 21.34 -22.82
C ARG A 518 -37.18 21.35 -21.31
N ALA A 519 -36.54 20.40 -20.65
CA ALA A 519 -36.53 20.36 -19.21
C ALA A 519 -35.15 20.70 -18.68
N PHE A 520 -35.09 21.42 -17.57
CA PHE A 520 -33.85 21.60 -16.83
C PHE A 520 -33.97 20.87 -15.51
N LEU A 521 -32.88 20.25 -15.05
CA LEU A 521 -32.84 19.56 -13.78
C LEU A 521 -31.46 19.63 -13.13
N SER A 522 -31.39 19.65 -11.80
CA SER A 522 -30.13 19.69 -11.06
C SER A 522 -30.16 18.88 -9.77
N PHE A 523 -28.99 18.38 -9.36
CA PHE A 523 -28.79 17.64 -8.11
C PHE A 523 -27.81 18.37 -7.19
N ALA A 524 -27.98 18.20 -5.87
CA ALA A 524 -27.09 18.70 -4.83
C ALA A 524 -25.81 17.88 -4.81
N LEU A 525 -24.73 18.48 -5.29
CA LEU A 525 -23.41 17.87 -5.36
C LEU A 525 -22.40 18.78 -4.67
N ASN A 526 -21.65 18.22 -3.73
CA ASN A 526 -20.58 18.91 -3.00
C ASN A 526 -19.50 17.92 -2.53
N SER A 527 -18.48 18.43 -1.84
CA SER A 527 -17.36 17.63 -1.33
C SER A 527 -17.76 16.52 -0.35
N ASN A 528 -18.97 16.58 0.23
CA ASN A 528 -19.52 15.57 1.12
C ASN A 528 -20.48 14.61 0.40
N THR A 529 -20.66 14.75 -0.92
CA THR A 529 -21.49 13.83 -1.70
C THR A 529 -20.88 12.44 -1.66
N LEU A 530 -19.57 12.29 -1.89
CA LEU A 530 -18.89 10.99 -1.79
C LEU A 530 -18.14 10.87 -0.46
N PRO A 531 -17.79 9.64 -0.03
CA PRO A 531 -16.81 9.45 1.04
C PRO A 531 -15.53 10.24 0.77
N SER A 532 -14.89 10.75 1.82
CA SER A 532 -13.65 11.53 1.69
C SER A 532 -12.58 10.71 0.95
N GLY A 533 -11.96 11.32 -0.08
CA GLY A 533 -10.93 10.67 -0.91
C GLY A 533 -11.47 9.82 -2.07
N ALA A 534 -12.79 9.66 -2.21
CA ALA A 534 -13.38 8.96 -3.34
C ALA A 534 -13.56 9.87 -4.57
N TYR A 535 -13.53 9.27 -5.76
CA TYR A 535 -13.83 9.93 -7.03
C TYR A 535 -14.86 9.13 -7.84
N VAL A 536 -15.60 9.82 -8.70
CA VAL A 536 -16.63 9.24 -9.58
C VAL A 536 -15.95 8.44 -10.69
N THR A 537 -16.28 7.15 -10.77
CA THR A 537 -15.89 6.27 -11.88
C THR A 537 -17.01 6.09 -12.91
N GLY A 538 -18.25 6.34 -12.50
CA GLY A 538 -19.42 6.26 -13.37
C GLY A 538 -20.59 7.08 -12.81
N ALA A 539 -21.43 7.60 -13.70
CA ALA A 539 -22.67 8.25 -13.33
C ALA A 539 -23.78 7.82 -14.27
N SER A 540 -24.98 7.64 -13.72
CA SER A 540 -26.18 7.42 -14.50
C SER A 540 -27.35 8.18 -13.90
N LEU A 541 -28.14 8.82 -14.77
CA LEU A 541 -29.38 9.48 -14.38
C LEU A 541 -30.55 8.57 -14.77
N GLN A 542 -31.30 8.12 -13.77
CA GLN A 542 -32.54 7.39 -13.97
C GLN A 542 -33.72 8.36 -13.88
N LEU A 543 -34.53 8.40 -14.94
CA LEU A 543 -35.78 9.14 -15.01
C LEU A 543 -36.94 8.17 -15.27
N TYR A 544 -38.17 8.58 -14.92
CA TYR A 544 -39.36 7.78 -15.18
C TYR A 544 -40.30 8.50 -16.15
N VAL A 545 -40.51 7.90 -17.32
CA VAL A 545 -41.46 8.35 -18.34
C VAL A 545 -42.83 7.77 -18.00
N ASN A 546 -43.77 8.61 -17.57
CA ASN A 546 -45.10 8.15 -17.18
C ASN A 546 -46.18 8.39 -18.27
N GLN A 547 -45.86 9.18 -19.30
CA GLN A 547 -46.75 9.39 -20.44
C GLN A 547 -45.95 9.75 -21.70
N GLN A 548 -46.49 9.38 -22.85
CA GLN A 548 -46.00 9.75 -24.18
C GLN A 548 -47.15 10.24 -25.06
N ALA A 549 -46.84 10.91 -26.17
CA ALA A 549 -47.86 11.30 -27.14
C ALA A 549 -48.54 10.08 -27.79
N GLN A 550 -49.79 10.25 -28.23
CA GLN A 550 -50.70 9.16 -28.65
C GLN A 550 -50.21 8.35 -29.87
N SER A 551 -49.25 8.88 -30.64
CA SER A 551 -48.58 8.21 -31.78
C SER A 551 -47.06 8.38 -31.74
N ALA A 552 -46.49 8.45 -30.54
CA ALA A 552 -45.08 8.71 -30.36
C ALA A 552 -44.19 7.65 -31.03
N VAL A 553 -43.27 8.12 -31.87
CA VAL A 553 -42.18 7.30 -32.41
C VAL A 553 -41.05 7.27 -31.38
N ALA A 554 -40.22 6.23 -31.45
CA ALA A 554 -38.96 6.18 -30.71
C ALA A 554 -38.07 7.36 -31.10
N GLY A 555 -37.35 7.92 -30.13
CA GLY A 555 -36.49 9.08 -30.38
C GLY A 555 -35.40 9.21 -29.34
N ASP A 556 -34.32 9.88 -29.72
CA ASP A 556 -33.18 10.11 -28.86
C ASP A 556 -33.42 11.30 -27.95
N PHE A 557 -33.27 11.06 -26.65
CA PHE A 557 -33.27 12.08 -25.62
C PHE A 557 -31.85 12.29 -25.15
N THR A 558 -31.43 13.54 -25.05
CA THR A 558 -30.05 13.92 -24.75
C THR A 558 -30.00 14.87 -23.55
N LEU A 559 -29.03 14.63 -22.67
CA LEU A 559 -28.68 15.54 -21.58
C LEU A 559 -27.54 16.44 -22.05
N HIS A 560 -27.62 17.73 -21.75
CA HIS A 560 -26.61 18.72 -22.06
C HIS A 560 -26.26 19.53 -20.82
N LYS A 561 -24.97 19.68 -20.50
CA LYS A 561 -24.51 20.46 -19.34
C LYS A 561 -24.91 21.93 -19.49
N ALA A 562 -25.70 22.47 -18.55
CA ALA A 562 -26.10 23.86 -18.56
C ALA A 562 -24.91 24.80 -18.29
N THR A 563 -24.88 25.95 -18.95
CA THR A 563 -23.79 26.95 -18.83
C THR A 563 -24.26 28.26 -18.20
N ALA A 564 -25.56 28.43 -18.00
CA ALA A 564 -26.16 29.55 -17.28
C ALA A 564 -27.01 29.05 -16.10
N SER A 565 -27.05 29.83 -15.02
CA SER A 565 -27.98 29.58 -13.93
C SER A 565 -29.42 29.82 -14.39
N TRP A 566 -30.35 29.08 -13.79
CA TRP A 566 -31.75 29.12 -14.14
C TRP A 566 -32.65 29.01 -12.90
N GLY A 567 -33.85 29.56 -13.06
CA GLY A 567 -34.85 29.68 -12.03
C GLY A 567 -35.89 28.55 -12.06
N GLU A 568 -36.35 28.16 -10.87
CA GLU A 568 -37.52 27.30 -10.66
C GLU A 568 -38.45 28.09 -9.73
N GLY A 569 -39.63 28.43 -10.25
CA GLY A 569 -40.67 29.17 -9.54
C GLY A 569 -41.84 28.27 -9.18
N THR A 570 -42.98 28.88 -8.89
CA THR A 570 -44.18 28.20 -8.37
C THR A 570 -45.22 27.91 -9.45
N SER A 571 -44.89 28.06 -10.74
CA SER A 571 -45.79 27.65 -11.82
C SER A 571 -46.12 26.15 -11.72
N ASN A 572 -47.40 25.80 -11.85
CA ASN A 572 -47.87 24.43 -11.80
C ASN A 572 -48.92 24.18 -12.89
N SER A 573 -48.58 23.36 -13.89
CA SER A 573 -49.48 23.03 -14.99
C SER A 573 -50.33 21.77 -14.76
N ASP A 574 -50.22 21.06 -13.63
CA ASP A 574 -50.85 19.75 -13.40
C ASP A 574 -52.37 19.74 -13.66
N PHE A 575 -53.04 20.85 -13.41
CA PHE A 575 -54.51 21.01 -13.54
C PHE A 575 -54.94 21.83 -14.76
N GLN A 576 -54.03 22.11 -15.69
CA GLN A 576 -54.31 22.95 -16.83
C GLN A 576 -55.07 22.22 -17.94
N SER A 577 -55.97 22.94 -18.62
CA SER A 577 -56.67 22.47 -19.82
C SER A 577 -55.97 22.98 -21.09
N PRO A 578 -55.76 22.14 -22.13
CA PRO A 578 -56.26 20.76 -22.26
C PRO A 578 -55.34 19.70 -21.62
N GLY A 579 -54.22 20.10 -21.00
CA GLY A 579 -53.39 19.22 -20.19
C GLY A 579 -52.10 19.89 -19.68
N PRO A 580 -51.35 19.25 -18.77
CA PRO A 580 -50.13 19.81 -18.19
C PRO A 580 -48.98 20.00 -19.19
N GLY A 581 -49.02 19.29 -20.32
CA GLY A 581 -48.03 19.42 -21.39
C GLY A 581 -48.07 20.76 -22.15
N PHE A 582 -49.03 21.64 -21.85
CA PHE A 582 -49.13 22.97 -22.43
C PHE A 582 -48.41 24.05 -21.60
N GLY A 583 -48.06 23.77 -20.34
CA GLY A 583 -47.41 24.73 -19.44
C GLY A 583 -48.32 25.88 -19.03
N ILE A 584 -48.03 26.52 -17.89
CA ILE A 584 -48.84 27.64 -17.36
C ILE A 584 -48.03 28.94 -17.37
N ALA A 585 -48.70 30.10 -17.30
CA ALA A 585 -48.04 31.39 -17.16
C ALA A 585 -46.99 31.35 -16.03
N ALA A 586 -45.75 31.76 -16.37
CA ALA A 586 -44.63 31.69 -15.45
C ALA A 586 -44.83 32.59 -14.23
N ALA A 587 -44.42 32.11 -13.06
CA ALA A 587 -44.35 32.88 -11.83
C ALA A 587 -42.98 33.55 -11.67
N VAL A 588 -42.85 34.45 -10.70
CA VAL A 588 -41.54 34.97 -10.29
C VAL A 588 -40.63 33.80 -9.90
N GLY A 589 -39.41 33.80 -10.40
CA GLY A 589 -38.42 32.74 -10.19
C GLY A 589 -38.42 31.65 -11.26
N ASP A 590 -39.41 31.54 -12.14
CA ASP A 590 -39.44 30.50 -13.19
C ASP A 590 -38.48 30.81 -14.34
N ALA A 591 -37.96 29.77 -14.98
CA ALA A 591 -37.41 29.84 -16.33
C ALA A 591 -38.53 29.68 -17.37
N THR A 592 -38.38 30.36 -18.51
CA THR A 592 -39.22 30.26 -19.72
C THR A 592 -38.34 30.05 -20.93
N TRP A 593 -38.92 30.01 -22.13
CA TRP A 593 -38.12 29.90 -23.36
C TRP A 593 -37.22 31.11 -23.60
N GLN A 594 -37.66 32.31 -23.24
CA GLN A 594 -36.91 33.56 -23.46
C GLN A 594 -36.07 33.96 -22.24
N LEU A 595 -36.55 33.64 -21.03
CA LEU A 595 -35.95 34.10 -19.78
C LEU A 595 -35.43 32.92 -18.96
N ARG A 596 -34.17 32.99 -18.51
CA ARG A 596 -33.62 32.00 -17.56
C ARG A 596 -34.16 32.18 -16.14
N GLN A 597 -34.70 33.36 -15.85
CA GLN A 597 -35.36 33.66 -14.58
C GLN A 597 -36.32 34.85 -14.76
N VAL A 598 -37.60 34.65 -14.45
CA VAL A 598 -38.61 35.71 -14.37
C VAL A 598 -38.44 36.48 -13.08
N ASN A 599 -38.34 37.81 -13.17
CA ASN A 599 -38.23 38.70 -12.01
C ASN A 599 -39.58 39.36 -11.68
N THR A 600 -40.36 39.67 -12.72
CA THR A 600 -41.67 40.31 -12.59
C THR A 600 -42.65 39.64 -13.55
N VAL A 601 -43.81 39.24 -13.01
CA VAL A 601 -44.92 38.70 -13.80
C VAL A 601 -45.63 39.80 -14.60
N GLY A 602 -46.07 39.50 -15.82
CA GLY A 602 -46.70 40.44 -16.75
C GLY A 602 -46.87 39.82 -18.14
N THR A 603 -47.35 40.60 -19.11
CA THR A 603 -47.55 40.14 -20.49
C THR A 603 -46.89 41.14 -21.47
N PRO A 604 -45.64 40.90 -21.93
CA PRO A 604 -44.76 39.77 -21.59
C PRO A 604 -44.12 39.91 -20.19
N PRO A 605 -43.69 38.80 -19.55
CA PRO A 605 -42.95 38.86 -18.30
C PRO A 605 -41.55 39.48 -18.50
N LEU A 606 -40.98 40.02 -17.42
CA LEU A 606 -39.63 40.62 -17.43
C LEU A 606 -38.70 39.84 -16.51
N GLY A 607 -37.45 39.67 -16.93
CA GLY A 607 -36.49 38.86 -16.22
C GLY A 607 -35.11 38.87 -16.85
N THR A 608 -34.27 37.93 -16.43
CA THR A 608 -32.95 37.72 -17.04
C THR A 608 -33.10 36.80 -18.24
N ALA A 609 -32.67 37.26 -19.42
CA ALA A 609 -32.74 36.50 -20.66
C ALA A 609 -31.71 35.36 -20.72
N TRP A 610 -32.01 34.33 -21.51
CA TRP A 610 -30.99 33.43 -22.03
C TRP A 610 -30.13 34.14 -23.08
N SER A 611 -28.92 33.65 -23.32
CA SER A 611 -28.12 34.09 -24.47
C SER A 611 -28.72 33.57 -25.78
N VAL A 612 -29.25 32.35 -25.76
CA VAL A 612 -30.01 31.73 -26.85
C VAL A 612 -31.38 31.27 -26.33
N PRO A 613 -32.49 31.63 -27.00
CA PRO A 613 -33.82 31.14 -26.63
C PRO A 613 -33.87 29.61 -26.54
N GLY A 614 -34.51 29.10 -25.49
CA GLY A 614 -34.55 27.67 -25.17
C GLY A 614 -33.39 27.17 -24.33
N GLY A 615 -32.51 28.05 -23.83
CA GLY A 615 -31.52 27.75 -22.80
C GLY A 615 -30.07 27.77 -23.25
N ASP A 616 -29.18 28.06 -22.29
CA ASP A 616 -27.72 28.05 -22.50
C ASP A 616 -27.10 26.75 -21.94
N PHE A 617 -26.52 25.93 -22.83
CA PHE A 617 -25.91 24.64 -22.49
C PHE A 617 -24.81 24.27 -23.50
N ILE A 618 -23.96 23.30 -23.15
CA ILE A 618 -22.94 22.74 -24.03
C ILE A 618 -23.62 21.91 -25.14
N PRO A 619 -23.35 22.16 -26.44
CA PRO A 619 -23.99 21.44 -27.54
C PRO A 619 -23.71 19.93 -27.55
N THR A 620 -22.55 19.49 -27.08
CA THR A 620 -22.23 18.07 -26.92
C THR A 620 -23.05 17.46 -25.79
N SER A 621 -23.70 16.32 -26.04
CA SER A 621 -24.51 15.66 -25.02
C SER A 621 -23.64 14.97 -23.97
N SER A 622 -23.98 15.14 -22.70
CA SER A 622 -23.42 14.41 -21.57
C SER A 622 -23.83 12.95 -21.54
N ALA A 623 -25.02 12.63 -22.05
CA ALA A 623 -25.51 11.27 -22.26
C ALA A 623 -26.74 11.30 -23.20
N ALA A 624 -27.05 10.18 -23.82
CA ALA A 624 -28.23 10.01 -24.66
C ALA A 624 -28.91 8.67 -24.38
N VAL A 625 -30.23 8.60 -24.58
CA VAL A 625 -30.99 7.35 -24.53
C VAL A 625 -32.13 7.40 -25.55
N ASN A 626 -32.36 6.28 -26.23
CA ASN A 626 -33.50 6.15 -27.13
C ASN A 626 -34.75 5.72 -26.32
N ILE A 627 -35.83 6.49 -26.40
CA ILE A 627 -37.06 6.26 -25.62
C ILE A 627 -38.22 5.90 -26.55
N SER A 628 -38.65 4.64 -26.53
CA SER A 628 -39.75 4.12 -27.36
C SER A 628 -41.06 3.86 -26.62
N SER A 629 -41.02 3.80 -25.28
CA SER A 629 -42.19 3.50 -24.44
C SER A 629 -42.12 4.19 -23.07
N THR A 630 -43.21 4.13 -22.30
CA THR A 630 -43.25 4.57 -20.90
C THR A 630 -42.51 3.59 -19.98
N GLY A 631 -41.92 4.08 -18.90
CA GLY A 631 -41.20 3.28 -17.92
C GLY A 631 -39.95 3.99 -17.40
N SER A 632 -39.12 3.25 -16.67
CA SER A 632 -37.82 3.74 -16.22
C SER A 632 -36.85 3.80 -17.40
N VAL A 633 -36.13 4.91 -17.53
CA VAL A 633 -35.08 5.13 -18.52
C VAL A 633 -33.81 5.57 -17.82
N THR A 634 -32.65 5.10 -18.29
CA THR A 634 -31.36 5.41 -17.69
C THR A 634 -30.45 6.05 -18.72
N PHE A 635 -29.99 7.26 -18.42
CA PHE A 635 -28.95 7.96 -19.17
C PHE A 635 -27.60 7.60 -18.57
N SER A 636 -26.69 7.05 -19.37
CA SER A 636 -25.35 6.70 -18.93
C SER A 636 -24.32 6.95 -20.04
N ASN A 637 -23.25 7.66 -19.71
CA ASN A 637 -22.09 7.87 -20.57
C ASN A 637 -20.92 8.38 -19.70
N ALA A 638 -19.68 8.17 -20.15
CA ALA A 638 -18.49 8.67 -19.45
C ALA A 638 -18.53 10.19 -19.21
N GLN A 639 -19.10 10.97 -20.14
CA GLN A 639 -19.20 12.42 -19.99
C GLN A 639 -20.10 12.84 -18.80
N LEU A 640 -21.11 12.03 -18.44
CA LEU A 640 -21.94 12.30 -17.26
C LEU A 640 -21.13 12.19 -15.96
N ALA A 641 -20.18 11.25 -15.87
CA ALA A 641 -19.28 11.12 -14.73
C ALA A 641 -18.33 12.33 -14.63
N VAL A 642 -17.81 12.82 -15.77
CA VAL A 642 -16.98 14.03 -15.83
C VAL A 642 -17.73 15.26 -15.34
N ASP A 643 -18.99 15.42 -15.75
CA ASP A 643 -19.84 16.52 -15.29
C ASP A 643 -20.02 16.49 -13.77
N VAL A 644 -20.45 15.34 -13.22
CA VAL A 644 -20.66 15.16 -11.77
C VAL A 644 -19.37 15.39 -10.99
N GLN A 645 -18.24 14.80 -11.43
CA GLN A 645 -16.95 14.98 -10.75
C GLN A 645 -16.56 16.47 -10.70
N SER A 646 -16.77 17.20 -11.81
CA SER A 646 -16.47 18.63 -11.86
C SER A 646 -17.32 19.43 -10.86
N TRP A 647 -18.57 19.03 -10.64
CA TRP A 647 -19.49 19.67 -9.71
C TRP A 647 -19.23 19.31 -8.25
N ILE A 648 -18.78 18.09 -7.95
CA ILE A 648 -18.31 17.74 -6.60
C ILE A 648 -17.08 18.58 -6.23
N ASN A 649 -16.14 18.73 -7.17
CA ASN A 649 -14.91 19.49 -6.98
C ASN A 649 -15.18 21.01 -6.89
N ASN A 650 -16.13 21.52 -7.68
CA ASN A 650 -16.53 22.91 -7.66
C ASN A 650 -18.07 23.04 -7.65
N PRO A 651 -18.70 23.01 -6.46
CA PRO A 651 -20.16 23.02 -6.34
C PRO A 651 -20.82 24.26 -6.95
N SER A 652 -20.10 25.39 -6.99
CA SER A 652 -20.62 26.64 -7.58
C SER A 652 -20.80 26.57 -9.09
N SER A 653 -20.11 25.63 -9.76
CA SER A 653 -20.24 25.38 -11.20
C SER A 653 -21.40 24.42 -11.57
N ASN A 654 -22.10 23.90 -10.57
CA ASN A 654 -23.23 22.99 -10.76
C ASN A 654 -24.49 23.74 -11.18
N LEU A 655 -24.71 23.81 -12.49
CA LEU A 655 -25.89 24.43 -13.10
C LEU A 655 -26.90 23.38 -13.60
N GLY A 656 -26.64 22.08 -13.35
CA GLY A 656 -27.48 20.98 -13.80
C GLY A 656 -27.39 20.70 -15.30
N TRP A 657 -28.39 19.98 -15.80
CA TRP A 657 -28.51 19.59 -17.21
C TRP A 657 -29.79 20.13 -17.85
N CYS A 658 -29.72 20.38 -19.16
CA CYS A 658 -30.85 20.54 -20.05
C CYS A 658 -31.15 19.18 -20.70
N LEU A 659 -32.35 18.65 -20.49
CA LEU A 659 -32.89 17.48 -21.16
C LEU A 659 -33.63 17.92 -22.42
N ARG A 660 -33.20 17.36 -23.55
CA ARG A 660 -33.82 17.55 -24.87
C ARG A 660 -34.35 16.22 -25.39
N GLY A 661 -35.47 16.27 -26.09
CA GLY A 661 -35.93 15.16 -26.95
C GLY A 661 -35.69 15.50 -28.41
N PRO A 662 -36.20 14.69 -29.36
CA PRO A 662 -36.18 15.07 -30.75
C PRO A 662 -37.04 16.32 -30.98
N GLU A 663 -36.48 17.30 -31.67
CA GLU A 663 -37.10 18.63 -31.89
C GLU A 663 -37.58 18.82 -33.34
N ASN A 664 -37.12 17.98 -34.27
CA ASN A 664 -37.49 18.02 -35.69
C ASN A 664 -38.66 17.08 -36.04
N ASP A 665 -39.00 16.15 -35.13
CA ASP A 665 -40.08 15.19 -35.31
C ASP A 665 -41.36 15.67 -34.62
N LEU A 666 -42.51 15.14 -35.05
CA LEU A 666 -43.82 15.49 -34.48
C LEU A 666 -44.23 14.46 -33.42
N LEU A 667 -44.90 14.93 -32.37
CA LEU A 667 -45.51 14.07 -31.34
C LEU A 667 -44.50 13.14 -30.66
N VAL A 668 -43.28 13.62 -30.44
CA VAL A 668 -42.19 12.86 -29.78
C VAL A 668 -41.96 13.27 -28.33
N ALA A 669 -42.73 14.23 -27.81
CA ALA A 669 -42.63 14.65 -26.42
C ALA A 669 -42.86 13.48 -25.44
N ARG A 670 -42.13 13.51 -24.33
CA ARG A 670 -42.29 12.60 -23.18
C ARG A 670 -42.57 13.41 -21.92
N ARG A 671 -43.45 12.88 -21.09
CA ARG A 671 -43.69 13.36 -19.73
C ARG A 671 -42.88 12.52 -18.77
N PHE A 672 -41.99 13.18 -18.06
CA PHE A 672 -41.16 12.61 -17.03
C PHE A 672 -41.71 13.00 -15.66
N THR A 673 -41.48 12.15 -14.68
CA THR A 673 -41.86 12.41 -13.30
C THR A 673 -40.89 13.42 -12.68
N SER A 674 -41.42 14.52 -12.12
CA SER A 674 -40.63 15.55 -11.42
C SER A 674 -40.27 15.12 -10.00
N ARG A 675 -39.27 15.77 -9.41
CA ARG A 675 -38.96 15.74 -7.97
C ARG A 675 -40.19 16.05 -7.10
N ASN A 676 -41.13 16.85 -7.60
CA ASN A 676 -42.35 17.25 -6.89
C ASN A 676 -43.47 16.20 -6.93
N SER A 677 -43.32 15.12 -7.69
CA SER A 677 -44.32 14.04 -7.75
C SER A 677 -44.53 13.39 -6.40
N THR A 678 -45.76 13.00 -6.07
CA THR A 678 -46.05 12.22 -4.85
C THR A 678 -45.54 10.78 -4.92
N ASN A 679 -45.22 10.27 -6.11
CA ASN A 679 -44.68 8.93 -6.29
C ASN A 679 -43.14 8.92 -6.20
N ALA A 680 -42.62 8.74 -4.98
CA ALA A 680 -41.19 8.74 -4.70
C ALA A 680 -40.38 7.67 -5.45
N SER A 681 -40.99 6.54 -5.84
CA SER A 681 -40.27 5.49 -6.58
C SER A 681 -40.01 5.86 -8.04
N GLN A 682 -40.67 6.90 -8.56
CA GLN A 682 -40.58 7.36 -9.94
C GLN A 682 -39.82 8.69 -10.08
N ARG A 683 -39.43 9.33 -8.97
CA ARG A 683 -38.68 10.59 -8.98
C ARG A 683 -37.28 10.42 -9.62
N PRO A 684 -36.68 11.49 -10.16
CA PRO A 684 -35.33 11.46 -10.71
C PRO A 684 -34.29 10.92 -9.71
N ARG A 685 -33.39 10.04 -10.16
CA ARG A 685 -32.30 9.49 -9.35
C ARG A 685 -30.97 9.61 -10.07
N LEU A 686 -29.97 10.17 -9.40
CA LEU A 686 -28.60 10.17 -9.88
C LEU A 686 -27.83 9.08 -9.15
N ILE A 687 -27.39 8.06 -9.88
CA ILE A 687 -26.64 6.91 -9.37
C ILE A 687 -25.18 7.12 -9.73
N LEU A 688 -24.32 7.17 -8.71
CA LEU A 688 -22.88 7.38 -8.82
C LEU A 688 -22.14 6.10 -8.44
N GLN A 689 -21.24 5.67 -9.31
CA GLN A 689 -20.21 4.70 -8.98
C GLN A 689 -18.95 5.46 -8.57
N TYR A 690 -18.32 5.04 -7.49
CA TYR A 690 -17.10 5.68 -7.00
C TYR A 690 -16.04 4.66 -6.62
N ALA A 691 -14.79 5.09 -6.71
CA ALA A 691 -13.62 4.34 -6.28
C ALA A 691 -12.69 5.24 -5.47
N PHE A 692 -11.70 4.61 -4.85
CA PHE A 692 -10.60 5.28 -4.18
C PHE A 692 -9.33 5.00 -4.97
N THR A 693 -8.55 6.03 -5.22
CA THR A 693 -7.16 5.87 -5.59
C THR A 693 -6.32 6.08 -4.34
N ILE A 694 -5.13 5.51 -4.34
CA ILE A 694 -4.11 5.93 -3.39
C ILE A 694 -3.34 7.02 -4.11
N PRO A 695 -3.67 8.31 -3.89
CA PRO A 695 -2.95 9.37 -4.57
C PRO A 695 -1.49 9.35 -4.13
N PRO A 696 -0.55 9.70 -5.02
CA PRO A 696 0.79 10.04 -4.57
C PRO A 696 0.70 11.14 -3.50
N THR A 697 1.61 11.07 -2.54
CA THR A 697 1.84 12.18 -1.61
C THR A 697 2.23 13.43 -2.41
N HIS A 698 2.12 14.60 -1.78
CA HIS A 698 2.57 15.84 -2.40
C HIS A 698 4.05 15.77 -2.78
N PHE A 699 4.89 15.17 -1.94
CA PHE A 699 6.31 14.97 -2.24
C PHE A 699 6.55 14.04 -3.43
N GLU A 700 5.84 12.90 -3.50
CA GLU A 700 5.93 12.01 -4.66
C GLU A 700 5.52 12.70 -5.96
N SER A 701 4.49 13.56 -5.91
CA SER A 701 4.02 14.33 -7.06
C SER A 701 5.04 15.40 -7.49
N TRP A 702 5.64 16.08 -6.51
CA TRP A 702 6.69 17.07 -6.73
C TRP A 702 7.94 16.41 -7.34
N LEU A 703 8.38 15.28 -6.79
CA LEU A 703 9.49 14.50 -7.36
C LEU A 703 9.20 14.06 -8.81
N ALA A 704 8.01 13.51 -9.09
CA ALA A 704 7.65 13.08 -10.44
C ALA A 704 7.62 14.24 -11.45
N THR A 705 7.31 15.46 -10.98
CA THR A 705 7.27 16.67 -11.82
C THR A 705 8.67 17.13 -12.20
N HIS A 706 9.59 17.16 -11.23
CA HIS A 706 10.94 17.71 -11.43
C HIS A 706 11.98 16.67 -11.85
N PHE A 707 11.69 15.38 -11.66
CA PHE A 707 12.57 14.26 -11.96
C PHE A 707 11.83 13.12 -12.71
N PRO A 708 11.20 13.40 -13.86
CA PRO A 708 10.35 12.42 -14.56
C PRO A 708 11.12 11.18 -15.07
N ASP A 709 12.43 11.32 -15.33
CA ASP A 709 13.28 10.22 -15.79
C ASP A 709 13.88 9.37 -14.65
N LYS A 710 13.59 9.73 -13.39
CA LYS A 710 14.10 9.00 -12.23
C LYS A 710 13.10 7.93 -11.78
N PRO A 711 13.58 6.74 -11.40
CA PRO A 711 12.70 5.68 -10.95
C PRO A 711 12.06 6.02 -9.60
N ILE A 712 10.91 5.41 -9.30
CA ILE A 712 10.26 5.55 -7.99
C ILE A 712 11.23 5.14 -6.88
N GLY A 713 11.29 5.98 -5.84
CA GLY A 713 12.15 5.78 -4.68
C GLY A 713 13.61 6.18 -4.90
N PHE A 714 13.93 6.94 -5.94
CA PHE A 714 15.27 7.49 -6.08
C PHE A 714 15.61 8.44 -4.92
N PHE A 715 16.88 8.49 -4.52
CA PHE A 715 17.32 9.39 -3.48
C PHE A 715 17.52 10.82 -3.96
N LEU A 716 16.86 11.75 -3.27
CA LEU A 716 17.11 13.17 -3.34
C LEU A 716 17.72 13.63 -2.01
N ASP A 717 18.95 14.15 -2.06
CA ASP A 717 19.55 14.79 -0.89
C ASP A 717 18.80 16.10 -0.60
N GLU A 718 18.02 16.09 0.48
CA GLU A 718 17.24 17.23 0.93
C GLU A 718 18.07 18.49 1.25
N ALA A 719 19.36 18.31 1.56
CA ALA A 719 20.27 19.42 1.90
C ALA A 719 21.06 19.94 0.70
N ALA A 720 21.06 19.22 -0.42
CA ALA A 720 21.73 19.66 -1.64
C ALA A 720 20.99 20.83 -2.30
N ASP A 721 21.74 21.58 -3.09
CA ASP A 721 21.29 22.69 -3.94
C ASP A 721 21.80 22.36 -5.35
N LEU A 722 20.91 21.85 -6.20
CA LEU A 722 21.28 21.24 -7.48
C LEU A 722 21.45 22.29 -8.58
N ASP A 723 20.75 23.41 -8.51
CA ASP A 723 20.82 24.51 -9.48
C ASP A 723 21.68 25.69 -9.02
N ASN A 724 22.23 25.62 -7.80
CA ASN A 724 23.19 26.56 -7.21
C ASN A 724 22.63 27.97 -6.99
N ASP A 725 21.35 28.08 -6.65
CA ASP A 725 20.71 29.35 -6.33
C ASP A 725 20.73 29.71 -4.84
N GLY A 726 21.26 28.81 -4.00
CA GLY A 726 21.37 28.93 -2.56
C GLY A 726 20.19 28.35 -1.78
N ILE A 727 19.24 27.68 -2.43
CA ILE A 727 18.08 27.05 -1.81
C ILE A 727 18.22 25.53 -1.85
N SER A 728 18.16 24.89 -0.68
CA SER A 728 18.24 23.42 -0.62
C SER A 728 16.95 22.76 -1.14
N ASN A 729 17.03 21.55 -1.66
CA ASN A 729 15.90 20.73 -2.10
C ASN A 729 14.73 20.62 -1.09
N ARG A 730 14.99 20.59 0.22
CA ARG A 730 13.92 20.63 1.24
C ARG A 730 13.13 21.93 1.20
N HIS A 731 13.83 23.06 1.09
CA HIS A 731 13.22 24.38 1.03
C HIS A 731 12.53 24.59 -0.31
N GLU A 732 13.09 24.07 -1.40
CA GLU A 732 12.45 23.99 -2.71
C GLU A 732 11.07 23.30 -2.61
N TYR A 733 11.04 22.10 -2.06
CA TYR A 733 9.79 21.38 -1.78
C TYR A 733 8.86 22.18 -0.85
N ALA A 734 9.41 22.80 0.19
CA ALA A 734 8.64 23.58 1.15
C ALA A 734 7.99 24.83 0.58
N TYR A 735 8.53 25.35 -0.52
CA TYR A 735 8.05 26.55 -1.21
C TYR A 735 7.35 26.23 -2.53
N GLY A 736 7.31 24.96 -2.95
CA GLY A 736 6.76 24.52 -4.23
C GLY A 736 7.57 25.01 -5.43
N LEU A 737 8.89 25.12 -5.25
CA LEU A 737 9.86 25.60 -6.22
C LEU A 737 10.54 24.44 -6.95
N SER A 738 11.36 24.76 -7.96
CA SER A 738 11.98 23.78 -8.86
C SER A 738 13.42 23.50 -8.44
N PRO A 739 13.75 22.28 -7.98
CA PRO A 739 15.10 21.94 -7.51
C PRO A 739 16.13 21.76 -8.64
N VAL A 740 15.82 22.19 -9.86
CA VAL A 740 16.66 22.00 -11.06
C VAL A 740 16.65 23.24 -11.97
N VAL A 741 15.99 24.32 -11.54
CA VAL A 741 15.90 25.57 -12.30
C VAL A 741 15.96 26.71 -11.30
N ALA A 742 17.07 27.43 -11.31
CA ALA A 742 17.35 28.51 -10.36
C ALA A 742 16.19 29.53 -10.24
N ASP A 743 15.84 29.87 -9.00
CA ASP A 743 14.72 30.74 -8.69
C ASP A 743 15.16 32.19 -8.41
N GLU A 744 14.78 33.11 -9.31
CA GLU A 744 15.18 34.53 -9.19
C GLU A 744 14.47 35.30 -8.06
N ASN A 745 13.46 34.71 -7.41
CA ASN A 745 12.68 35.36 -6.35
C ASN A 745 12.20 34.35 -5.28
N SER A 746 13.10 33.94 -4.39
CA SER A 746 12.85 32.98 -3.29
C SER A 746 11.75 33.39 -2.29
N GLY A 747 11.27 34.64 -2.36
CA GLY A 747 10.13 35.10 -1.56
C GLY A 747 10.40 35.21 -0.05
N PHE A 748 11.65 35.06 0.37
CA PHE A 748 12.09 35.22 1.76
C PHE A 748 12.60 36.64 2.00
N THR A 749 11.96 37.39 2.89
CA THR A 749 12.36 38.77 3.23
C THR A 749 12.35 39.02 4.72
N VAL A 750 13.31 39.82 5.20
CA VAL A 750 13.40 40.26 6.59
C VAL A 750 13.33 41.78 6.63
N SER A 751 12.54 42.35 7.54
CA SER A 751 12.40 43.80 7.71
C SER A 751 12.24 44.20 9.18
N THR A 752 12.55 45.46 9.48
CA THR A 752 12.37 46.04 10.80
C THR A 752 11.45 47.26 10.73
N LEU A 753 10.51 47.40 11.66
CA LEU A 753 9.55 48.50 11.71
C LEU A 753 9.44 49.08 13.13
N PRO A 754 9.06 50.36 13.30
CA PRO A 754 8.74 50.91 14.61
C PRO A 754 7.53 50.20 15.25
N GLY A 755 7.65 49.83 16.52
CA GLY A 755 6.57 49.28 17.35
C GLY A 755 6.04 50.27 18.40
N SER A 756 5.05 49.85 19.19
CA SER A 756 4.51 50.65 20.30
C SER A 756 5.52 50.80 21.44
N GLY A 757 5.54 51.95 22.13
CA GLY A 757 6.32 52.12 23.35
C GLY A 757 7.84 52.04 23.17
N SER A 758 8.36 52.54 22.04
CA SER A 758 9.77 52.48 21.64
C SER A 758 10.30 51.09 21.23
N ASN A 759 9.42 50.07 21.12
CA ASN A 759 9.81 48.75 20.63
C ASN A 759 10.21 48.77 19.14
N THR A 760 11.00 47.79 18.72
CA THR A 760 11.26 47.48 17.29
C THR A 760 10.57 46.17 16.93
N LEU A 761 9.87 46.15 15.80
CA LEU A 761 9.20 44.98 15.26
C LEU A 761 10.11 44.34 14.22
N HIS A 762 10.50 43.09 14.43
CA HIS A 762 11.24 42.30 13.45
C HIS A 762 10.24 41.42 12.70
N ARG A 763 10.20 41.57 11.37
CA ARG A 763 9.32 40.80 10.50
C ARG A 763 10.12 39.88 9.62
N LEU A 764 9.61 38.67 9.46
CA LEU A 764 10.07 37.71 8.48
C LEU A 764 8.87 37.32 7.62
N THR A 765 9.05 37.40 6.31
CA THR A 765 8.04 36.98 5.32
C THR A 765 8.62 35.86 4.49
N PHE A 766 7.89 34.79 4.30
CA PHE A 766 8.32 33.62 3.53
C PHE A 766 7.14 32.99 2.81
N ARG A 767 7.45 32.25 1.73
CA ARG A 767 6.46 31.41 1.05
C ARG A 767 6.34 30.08 1.77
N ARG A 768 5.21 29.39 1.60
CA ARG A 768 5.07 27.98 1.94
C ARG A 768 4.07 27.32 0.99
N ASP A 769 4.31 26.07 0.68
CA ASP A 769 3.34 25.24 -0.02
C ASP A 769 2.37 24.62 1.00
N SER A 770 1.09 24.98 0.90
CA SER A 770 0.07 24.39 1.77
C SER A 770 -0.34 22.97 1.42
N ALA A 771 0.11 22.43 0.28
CA ALA A 771 -0.06 21.03 -0.08
C ALA A 771 1.03 20.10 0.52
N ALA A 772 2.17 20.66 0.94
CA ALA A 772 3.23 19.96 1.66
C ALA A 772 2.84 19.74 3.14
N THR A 773 1.87 18.83 3.34
CA THR A 773 1.24 18.55 4.64
C THR A 773 2.15 17.82 5.63
N ASP A 774 3.30 17.32 5.17
CA ASP A 774 4.33 16.66 5.97
C ASP A 774 5.39 17.64 6.50
N LEU A 775 5.23 18.95 6.31
CA LEU A 775 6.18 19.96 6.78
C LEU A 775 5.74 20.65 8.08
N THR A 776 6.74 20.94 8.92
CA THR A 776 6.65 21.81 10.09
C THR A 776 7.57 23.01 9.88
N TYR A 777 6.98 24.20 9.95
CA TYR A 777 7.67 25.48 9.84
C TYR A 777 7.81 26.10 11.22
N GLN A 778 9.05 26.28 11.69
CA GLN A 778 9.35 26.89 12.97
C GLN A 778 10.08 28.20 12.77
N LEU A 779 9.53 29.28 13.30
CA LEU A 779 10.25 30.53 13.44
C LEU A 779 11.02 30.51 14.76
N GLN A 780 12.33 30.67 14.69
CA GLN A 780 13.20 30.62 15.85
C GLN A 780 14.02 31.88 16.02
N THR A 781 14.28 32.25 17.26
CA THR A 781 15.17 33.36 17.61
C THR A 781 16.30 32.91 18.53
N SER A 782 17.42 33.61 18.46
CA SER A 782 18.60 33.35 19.28
C SER A 782 19.31 34.65 19.64
N ALA A 783 19.98 34.67 20.79
CA ALA A 783 20.86 35.77 21.19
C ALA A 783 22.35 35.49 20.87
N ASP A 784 22.72 34.22 20.62
CA ASP A 784 24.10 33.73 20.58
C ASP A 784 24.41 32.77 19.42
N LEU A 785 23.43 32.49 18.55
CA LEU A 785 23.48 31.49 17.45
C LEU A 785 23.58 30.02 17.90
N ILE A 786 23.66 29.75 19.20
CA ILE A 786 23.79 28.40 19.77
C ILE A 786 22.44 27.95 20.31
N ASN A 787 21.84 28.77 21.16
CA ASN A 787 20.57 28.48 21.83
C ASN A 787 19.44 29.13 21.04
N TRP A 788 18.56 28.29 20.48
CA TRP A 788 17.42 28.73 19.67
C TRP A 788 16.10 28.50 20.40
N THR A 789 15.22 29.50 20.39
CA THR A 789 13.86 29.42 20.95
C THR A 789 12.85 29.53 19.82
N THR A 790 11.94 28.57 19.71
CA THR A 790 10.81 28.65 18.77
C THR A 790 9.76 29.63 19.29
N ILE A 791 9.43 30.65 18.48
CA ILE A 791 8.43 31.68 18.82
C ILE A 791 7.13 31.53 18.02
N ALA A 792 7.16 30.81 16.90
CA ALA A 792 5.97 30.42 16.16
C ALA A 792 6.15 29.05 15.51
N THR A 793 5.08 28.28 15.40
CA THR A 793 5.07 26.98 14.71
C THR A 793 3.83 26.86 13.84
N SER A 794 4.02 26.45 12.58
CA SER A 794 2.96 26.04 11.66
C SER A 794 3.21 24.58 11.30
N ILE A 795 2.21 23.72 11.53
CA ILE A 795 2.27 22.28 11.22
C ILE A 795 1.36 22.04 10.03
N ALA A 796 1.83 21.31 9.02
CA ALA A 796 1.06 20.99 7.82
C ALA A 796 0.45 22.23 7.15
N GLY A 797 1.09 23.38 7.33
CA GLY A 797 0.57 24.63 6.80
C GLY A 797 -0.72 25.14 7.46
N THR A 798 -1.04 24.78 8.70
CA THR A 798 -2.04 25.50 9.49
C THR A 798 -1.55 26.91 9.84
N SER A 799 -2.45 27.84 10.15
CA SER A 799 -2.05 29.16 10.65
C SER A 799 -1.07 29.00 11.81
N ALA A 800 0.08 29.68 11.74
CA ALA A 800 1.13 29.51 12.74
C ALA A 800 0.62 29.94 14.13
N LEU A 801 0.85 29.11 15.14
CA LEU A 801 0.52 29.41 16.53
C LEU A 801 1.71 30.16 17.16
N GLY A 802 1.46 31.37 17.66
CA GLY A 802 2.48 32.20 18.31
C GLY A 802 2.66 31.87 19.80
N SER A 803 3.89 31.98 20.30
CA SER A 803 4.23 31.97 21.74
C SER A 803 5.25 33.08 22.04
N ASN A 804 5.42 33.45 23.31
CA ASN A 804 6.45 34.38 23.78
C ASN A 804 6.53 35.74 23.02
N GLY A 805 5.40 36.31 22.64
CA GLY A 805 5.33 37.64 22.00
C GLY A 805 5.49 37.66 20.48
N GLY A 806 5.65 36.49 19.84
CA GLY A 806 5.57 36.35 18.39
C GLY A 806 4.12 36.27 17.90
N SER A 807 3.78 36.96 16.81
CA SER A 807 2.43 36.96 16.21
C SER A 807 2.48 36.75 14.69
N VAL A 808 1.58 35.92 14.16
CA VAL A 808 1.31 35.84 12.71
C VAL A 808 0.48 37.04 12.30
N LEU A 809 0.96 37.79 11.31
CA LEU A 809 0.27 38.97 10.78
C LEU A 809 -0.57 38.63 9.55
N SER A 810 -0.11 37.69 8.72
CA SER A 810 -0.80 37.29 7.50
C SER A 810 -0.43 35.87 7.09
N ASP A 811 -1.37 35.20 6.44
CA ASP A 811 -1.20 33.91 5.78
C ASP A 811 -2.11 33.89 4.53
N VAL A 812 -1.65 34.58 3.48
CA VAL A 812 -2.46 34.91 2.30
C VAL A 812 -2.10 34.01 1.13
N VAL A 813 -3.11 33.54 0.39
CA VAL A 813 -2.89 32.77 -0.84
C VAL A 813 -2.26 33.69 -1.89
N GLN A 814 -1.14 33.25 -2.45
CA GLN A 814 -0.47 33.97 -3.54
C GLN A 814 -0.92 33.41 -4.89
N THR A 815 -0.69 32.11 -5.11
CA THR A 815 -1.04 31.39 -6.35
C THR A 815 -1.15 29.90 -6.07
N GLY A 816 -2.20 29.24 -6.55
CA GLY A 816 -2.36 27.80 -6.35
C GLY A 816 -2.32 27.43 -4.86
N THR A 817 -1.41 26.52 -4.50
CA THR A 817 -1.18 26.05 -3.13
C THR A 817 -0.18 26.91 -2.35
N ILE A 818 0.46 27.89 -3.00
CA ILE A 818 1.50 28.74 -2.42
C ILE A 818 0.86 29.86 -1.60
N ARG A 819 1.35 30.00 -0.37
CA ARG A 819 0.95 31.03 0.60
C ARG A 819 2.11 31.91 1.00
N LEU A 820 1.83 33.19 1.23
CA LEU A 820 2.78 34.16 1.76
C LEU A 820 2.48 34.41 3.25
N VAL A 821 3.42 34.04 4.10
CA VAL A 821 3.28 34.14 5.56
C VAL A 821 4.16 35.26 6.09
N THR A 822 3.58 36.17 6.86
CA THR A 822 4.32 37.22 7.59
C THR A 822 4.20 36.99 9.08
N VAL A 823 5.34 36.89 9.74
CA VAL A 823 5.47 36.72 11.19
C VAL A 823 6.24 37.88 11.79
N GLN A 824 5.93 38.23 13.03
CA GLN A 824 6.54 39.35 13.72
C GLN A 824 6.95 38.99 15.15
N GLU A 825 8.11 39.48 15.57
CA GLU A 825 8.56 39.54 16.97
C GLU A 825 8.66 41.01 17.40
N SER A 826 8.24 41.33 18.63
CA SER A 826 8.36 42.67 19.23
C SER A 826 9.51 42.71 20.23
N LEU A 827 10.50 43.57 19.98
CA LEU A 827 11.68 43.73 20.85
C LEU A 827 11.64 45.04 21.64
N ALA A 828 11.77 44.96 22.96
CA ALA A 828 11.81 46.11 23.84
C ALA A 828 13.14 46.88 23.75
N PRO A 829 13.17 48.21 24.03
CA PRO A 829 14.38 49.04 23.96
C PRO A 829 15.56 48.56 24.82
N VAL A 830 15.26 47.87 25.93
CA VAL A 830 16.24 47.31 26.87
C VAL A 830 16.86 45.99 26.39
N MET A 831 16.32 45.38 25.32
CA MET A 831 16.77 44.12 24.73
C MET A 831 17.79 44.33 23.58
N LYS A 832 18.58 45.42 23.60
CA LYS A 832 19.62 45.76 22.60
C LYS A 832 20.85 44.82 22.64
N THR A 833 20.65 43.53 22.88
CA THR A 833 21.63 42.48 22.56
C THR A 833 21.43 42.04 21.11
N ARG A 834 22.47 41.49 20.47
CA ARG A 834 22.34 40.87 19.14
C ARG A 834 21.22 39.83 19.17
N ARG A 835 20.32 39.86 18.19
CA ARG A 835 19.20 38.93 18.04
C ARG A 835 19.17 38.42 16.61
N PHE A 836 19.08 37.11 16.46
CA PHE A 836 19.04 36.41 15.19
C PHE A 836 17.66 35.76 15.03
N VAL A 837 17.16 35.72 13.80
CA VAL A 837 15.89 35.08 13.45
C VAL A 837 16.16 34.11 12.31
N ARG A 838 15.59 32.91 12.36
CA ARG A 838 15.62 31.95 11.25
C ARG A 838 14.28 31.25 11.08
N LEU A 839 14.01 30.84 9.84
CA LEU A 839 13.01 29.83 9.55
C LEU A 839 13.69 28.46 9.56
N HIS A 840 13.18 27.54 10.38
CA HIS A 840 13.61 26.16 10.43
C HIS A 840 12.49 25.29 9.87
N VAL A 841 12.73 24.67 8.71
CA VAL A 841 11.79 23.76 8.07
C VAL A 841 12.20 22.33 8.36
N GLN A 842 11.26 21.58 8.95
CA GLN A 842 11.41 20.16 9.24
C GLN A 842 10.35 19.38 8.49
N ARG A 843 10.73 18.27 7.88
CA ARG A 843 9.80 17.31 7.31
C ARG A 843 9.54 16.21 8.33
N SER A 844 8.27 15.97 8.64
CA SER A 844 7.80 14.85 9.45
C SER A 844 7.59 13.67 8.51
N PHE A 845 7.94 12.47 8.94
CA PHE A 845 7.90 11.26 8.12
C PHE A 845 6.99 10.22 8.75
#